data_AF-A0A6M7XRE8-F1
#
_entry.id   AF-A0A6M7XRE8-F1
#
_cell.length_a   1.000
_cell.length_b   1.000
_cell.length_c   1.000
_cell.angle_alpha   90.00
_cell.angle_beta   90.00
_cell.angle_gamma   90.00
#
_symmetry.space_group_name_H-M   'P 1'
#
loop_
_entity.id
_entity.type
_entity.pdbx_description
1 polymer ?
#
loop_
_entity_poly.entity_id
_entity_poly.type
_entity_poly.pdbx_seq_one_letter_code
_entity_poly.pdbx_strand_id
1 'polypeptide(L)'
;MAGWHRFAFCAAWLLLALQAFVLAWPARADDVRPLRGVALVIGESQYRSLPALPNPANDARAVAQLLTSLGFEVSSIPDGDGPRLARGLKHFVEDAAGADVALLYYSGHGIEAGGENYLVPVEADASSLADPANRLVPVSALLAELKARVPVAIVLLDACRSNPFPLDATLAAPSGPAPVAAAGLDLARGAAPLADASGAPQSLGEVIGFAAEPGHAALDGEPGGNSPYAAALLKHLAAGGFAFGDVMTMVAEEVYVKTGGRQLPWTNASLRRLLYFGQAPEETGSDEASIRSARRKLLLTIAATPAGQRSMVETVAAQNEVPLDQLYGMLGALQVDTSAGPADLQAQLAAGAQKLREILNRHDTETRQDPELIRLSGLADRAQSEGAINLALTFRARASARAEEISKELDEAEADIRQRRLELAGTFADHARTAILNFDYRTAAERYEDAFRQTERWDPKAAFLYKVFEADALTDQGMVKGENAALQQAVDVYEAAKLLPGVTVFGGPAGVAINEGITLTALAERENGTARVEQAIGVYEDALKVFTRKRNPQEWATVQINLGNAYDLMAQRAGGMAYYNKAIEAFRQALKVYRKEIDPDAWAGLQNNIGNELSAMGDAGNAKKNLSQAIEAFHGALTVWTREKVPVQWAMAEANLAVSMRQLGDLQDGTEMLEASVAAFEDVLEVRTRDKQPVDWASTENNLGAALLALGQRGKGSDYFRQSIDTFDKAHEVITRARDPFTWATITYNIGRAYRFMGDAEDSVPLYRKALEQMDLALTELKRDKSPVIWGKTHSVRGEILLAIGTRTHDKASLLAARDAFIAARDIFREQQYSSGFEGFYEKELGLVEQQLAQAK
;
A
#
# COMPACT_ATOMS: atom_id res chain seq x y z
N MET A 1 -43.01 54.67 -38.31
CA MET A 1 -42.78 56.10 -37.99
C MET A 1 -43.86 56.56 -37.02
N ALA A 2 -43.47 57.33 -36.01
CA ALA A 2 -44.31 57.97 -34.99
C ALA A 2 -45.04 57.02 -34.00
N GLY A 3 -44.33 56.58 -32.95
CA GLY A 3 -44.97 55.88 -31.83
C GLY A 3 -44.08 55.52 -30.64
N TRP A 4 -42.75 55.68 -30.76
CA TRP A 4 -41.78 55.19 -29.75
C TRP A 4 -40.93 56.29 -29.09
N HIS A 5 -41.31 57.56 -29.25
CA HIS A 5 -40.58 58.71 -28.65
C HIS A 5 -41.35 59.48 -27.57
N ARG A 6 -42.56 59.03 -27.17
CA ARG A 6 -43.32 59.65 -26.06
C ARG A 6 -43.25 58.87 -24.74
N PHE A 7 -42.75 57.64 -24.72
CA PHE A 7 -42.57 56.86 -23.48
C PHE A 7 -41.18 57.06 -22.82
N ALA A 8 -40.17 57.47 -23.59
CA ALA A 8 -38.81 57.65 -23.08
C ALA A 8 -38.61 58.93 -22.24
N PHE A 9 -39.43 59.98 -22.46
CA PHE A 9 -39.30 61.24 -21.70
C PHE A 9 -40.05 61.22 -20.35
N CYS A 10 -41.10 60.40 -20.19
CA CYS A 10 -41.76 60.22 -18.90
C CYS A 10 -41.00 59.27 -17.95
N ALA A 11 -40.28 58.27 -18.48
CA ALA A 11 -39.51 57.33 -17.66
C ALA A 11 -38.27 57.99 -17.02
N ALA A 12 -37.63 58.94 -17.70
CA ALA A 12 -36.47 59.65 -17.17
C ALA A 12 -36.83 60.62 -16.02
N TRP A 13 -38.02 61.24 -16.05
CA TRP A 13 -38.51 62.09 -14.96
C TRP A 13 -39.03 61.30 -13.76
N LEU A 14 -39.60 60.11 -13.98
CA LEU A 14 -39.97 59.20 -12.88
C LEU A 14 -38.76 58.57 -12.17
N LEU A 15 -37.65 58.32 -12.89
CA LEU A 15 -36.40 57.83 -12.29
C LEU A 15 -35.63 58.92 -11.52
N LEU A 16 -35.66 60.18 -11.98
CA LEU A 16 -35.11 61.32 -11.21
C LEU A 16 -36.00 61.69 -10.02
N ALA A 17 -37.32 61.56 -10.12
CA ALA A 17 -38.23 61.77 -8.99
C ALA A 17 -38.16 60.63 -7.96
N LEU A 18 -37.97 59.36 -8.37
CA LEU A 18 -37.73 58.26 -7.42
C LEU A 18 -36.35 58.35 -6.75
N GLN A 19 -35.31 58.84 -7.44
CA GLN A 19 -34.01 59.08 -6.83
C GLN A 19 -34.00 60.31 -5.91
N ALA A 20 -34.87 61.31 -6.15
CA ALA A 20 -35.05 62.44 -5.26
C ALA A 20 -36.01 62.16 -4.08
N PHE A 21 -36.87 61.14 -4.15
CA PHE A 21 -37.79 60.74 -3.07
C PHE A 21 -37.29 59.56 -2.21
N VAL A 22 -36.21 58.88 -2.60
CA VAL A 22 -35.44 57.97 -1.73
C VAL A 22 -34.29 58.69 -1.00
N LEU A 23 -34.09 59.99 -1.27
CA LEU A 23 -33.39 60.93 -0.37
C LEU A 23 -34.37 61.54 0.67
N ALA A 24 -35.46 60.82 0.97
CA ALA A 24 -36.22 61.04 2.18
C ALA A 24 -35.26 60.88 3.36
N TRP A 25 -35.08 61.98 4.09
CA TRP A 25 -34.65 62.11 5.48
C TRP A 25 -33.82 60.90 5.96
N PRO A 26 -32.53 61.03 6.35
CA PRO A 26 -32.09 60.13 7.39
C PRO A 26 -33.12 60.36 8.48
N ALA A 27 -33.98 59.36 8.74
CA ALA A 27 -34.59 59.24 10.05
C ALA A 27 -33.38 59.48 10.93
N ARG A 28 -33.35 60.64 11.62
CA ARG A 28 -32.37 60.84 12.65
C ARG A 28 -32.57 59.58 13.48
N ALA A 29 -31.60 58.66 13.40
CA ALA A 29 -31.41 57.74 14.47
C ALA A 29 -31.35 58.70 15.64
N ASP A 30 -32.43 58.74 16.44
CA ASP A 30 -32.43 59.51 17.66
C ASP A 30 -31.10 59.16 18.30
N ASP A 31 -30.23 60.16 18.48
CA ASP A 31 -28.95 60.00 19.13
C ASP A 31 -29.25 59.20 20.40
N VAL A 32 -28.92 57.90 20.39
CA VAL A 32 -29.14 57.02 21.53
C VAL A 32 -28.14 57.53 22.55
N ARG A 33 -28.61 58.43 23.42
CA ARG A 33 -27.80 58.95 24.51
C ARG A 33 -27.41 57.74 25.35
N PRO A 34 -26.11 57.43 25.50
CA PRO A 34 -25.70 56.34 26.37
C PRO A 34 -26.22 56.62 27.78
N LEU A 35 -26.99 55.69 28.32
CA LEU A 35 -27.55 55.78 29.67
C LEU A 35 -26.41 55.72 30.69
N ARG A 36 -26.44 56.57 31.72
CA ARG A 36 -25.48 56.51 32.83
C ARG A 36 -25.94 55.42 33.81
N GLY A 37 -25.15 54.36 33.96
CA GLY A 37 -25.42 53.28 34.91
C GLY A 37 -24.50 53.31 36.13
N VAL A 38 -25.04 53.08 37.33
CA VAL A 38 -24.25 52.79 38.54
C VAL A 38 -24.54 51.38 39.02
N ALA A 39 -23.54 50.68 39.56
CA ALA A 39 -23.73 49.34 40.09
C ALA A 39 -23.03 49.10 41.42
N LEU A 40 -23.67 48.34 42.29
CA LEU A 40 -23.08 47.81 43.51
C LEU A 40 -23.02 46.29 43.41
N VAL A 41 -21.83 45.74 43.63
CA VAL A 41 -21.57 44.30 43.51
C VAL A 41 -21.05 43.76 44.84
N ILE A 42 -21.83 42.89 45.47
CA ILE A 42 -21.56 42.34 46.80
C ILE A 42 -21.30 40.84 46.67
N GLY A 43 -20.20 40.37 47.26
CA GLY A 43 -19.83 38.96 47.28
C GLY A 43 -19.44 38.54 48.69
N GLU A 44 -20.25 37.67 49.30
CA GLU A 44 -20.09 37.20 50.67
C GLU A 44 -19.71 35.71 50.66
N SER A 45 -18.46 35.40 51.00
CA SER A 45 -17.90 34.04 50.97
C SER A 45 -17.46 33.55 52.34
N GLN A 46 -16.80 34.41 53.13
CA GLN A 46 -16.10 34.05 54.37
C GLN A 46 -16.98 34.27 55.62
N TYR A 47 -18.06 33.51 55.72
CA TYR A 47 -18.95 33.56 56.88
C TYR A 47 -18.28 33.06 58.16
N ARG A 48 -18.48 33.79 59.27
CA ARG A 48 -17.88 33.47 60.58
C ARG A 48 -18.60 32.33 61.30
N SER A 49 -19.92 32.31 61.20
CA SER A 49 -20.82 31.41 61.96
C SER A 49 -21.70 30.55 61.07
N LEU A 50 -21.69 30.78 59.76
CA LEU A 50 -22.39 30.01 58.74
C LEU A 50 -21.38 29.26 57.85
N PRO A 51 -21.79 28.21 57.13
CA PRO A 51 -20.94 27.56 56.14
C PRO A 51 -20.41 28.57 55.12
N ALA A 52 -19.09 28.58 54.92
CA ALA A 52 -18.43 29.41 53.92
C ALA A 52 -18.85 28.97 52.51
N LEU A 53 -19.02 29.95 51.61
CA LEU A 53 -19.41 29.72 50.23
C LEU A 53 -18.20 29.92 49.30
N PRO A 54 -17.84 28.93 48.46
CA PRO A 54 -16.62 28.98 47.66
C PRO A 54 -16.69 29.92 46.46
N ASN A 55 -17.89 30.20 45.93
CA ASN A 55 -18.09 30.85 44.62
C ASN A 55 -18.44 32.36 44.65
N PRO A 56 -19.11 32.92 45.69
CA PRO A 56 -19.54 34.33 45.67
C PRO A 56 -18.45 35.38 45.40
N ALA A 57 -17.25 35.20 45.95
CA ALA A 57 -16.11 36.07 45.66
C ALA A 57 -15.69 36.07 44.18
N ASN A 58 -15.84 34.92 43.48
CA ASN A 58 -15.56 34.81 42.05
C ASN A 58 -16.69 35.42 41.22
N ASP A 59 -17.94 35.12 41.57
CA ASP A 59 -19.13 35.65 40.91
C ASP A 59 -19.15 37.17 40.93
N ALA A 60 -18.98 37.76 42.12
CA ALA A 60 -18.94 39.21 42.31
C ALA A 60 -17.83 39.86 41.47
N ARG A 61 -16.64 39.26 41.43
CA ARG A 61 -15.53 39.77 40.62
C ARG A 61 -15.85 39.75 39.12
N ALA A 62 -16.39 38.65 38.64
CA ALA A 62 -16.71 38.48 37.22
C ALA A 62 -17.85 39.40 36.79
N VAL A 63 -18.91 39.51 37.60
CA VAL A 63 -20.06 40.40 37.30
C VAL A 63 -19.65 41.86 37.38
N ALA A 64 -18.81 42.27 38.34
CA ALA A 64 -18.26 43.62 38.38
C ALA A 64 -17.47 43.98 37.11
N GLN A 65 -16.64 43.06 36.61
CA GLN A 65 -15.90 43.25 35.36
C GLN A 65 -16.84 43.38 34.16
N LEU A 66 -17.87 42.52 34.07
CA LEU A 66 -18.88 42.60 33.01
C LEU A 66 -19.62 43.94 33.03
N LEU A 67 -20.13 44.36 34.19
CA LEU A 67 -20.86 45.63 34.32
C LEU A 67 -19.98 46.83 33.99
N THR A 68 -18.71 46.80 34.41
CA THR A 68 -17.72 47.82 34.01
C THR A 68 -17.57 47.87 32.49
N SER A 69 -17.47 46.71 31.82
CA SER A 69 -17.36 46.63 30.35
C SER A 69 -18.61 47.12 29.63
N LEU A 70 -19.78 47.07 30.29
CA LEU A 70 -21.04 47.62 29.81
C LEU A 70 -21.20 49.13 30.09
N GLY A 71 -20.22 49.76 30.75
CA GLY A 71 -20.19 51.20 31.01
C GLY A 71 -20.78 51.62 32.36
N PHE A 72 -21.01 50.71 33.29
CA PHE A 72 -21.44 51.06 34.65
C PHE A 72 -20.27 51.60 35.50
N GLU A 73 -20.57 52.59 36.34
CA GLU A 73 -19.72 52.96 37.48
C GLU A 73 -19.92 51.92 38.59
N VAL A 74 -18.95 51.02 38.80
CA VAL A 74 -19.08 49.86 39.70
C VAL A 74 -18.36 50.06 41.02
N SER A 75 -19.09 49.86 42.13
CA SER A 75 -18.54 49.70 43.48
C SER A 75 -18.66 48.23 43.93
N SER A 76 -17.70 47.73 44.70
CA SER A 76 -17.71 46.34 45.17
C SER A 76 -17.47 46.18 46.67
N ILE A 77 -18.18 45.25 47.30
CA ILE A 77 -18.04 44.90 48.71
C ILE A 77 -17.78 43.40 48.83
N PRO A 78 -16.51 42.98 48.99
CA PRO A 78 -16.18 41.59 49.34
C PRO A 78 -16.24 41.38 50.85
N ASP A 79 -16.89 40.31 51.29
CA ASP A 79 -17.00 39.88 52.69
C ASP A 79 -17.36 41.06 53.63
N GLY A 80 -18.51 41.66 53.38
CA GLY A 80 -19.04 42.84 54.06
C GLY A 80 -19.73 42.51 55.38
N ASP A 81 -19.21 43.07 56.48
CA ASP A 81 -19.96 43.08 57.73
C ASP A 81 -21.15 44.05 57.68
N GLY A 82 -22.12 43.90 58.58
CA GLY A 82 -23.35 44.69 58.63
C GLY A 82 -23.11 46.20 58.55
N PRO A 83 -22.18 46.79 59.34
CA PRO A 83 -21.82 48.20 59.23
C PRO A 83 -21.22 48.58 57.86
N ARG A 84 -20.39 47.71 57.26
CA ARG A 84 -19.79 47.95 55.95
C ARG A 84 -20.83 47.87 54.83
N LEU A 85 -21.75 46.90 54.89
CA LEU A 85 -22.88 46.79 53.97
C LEU A 85 -23.80 48.01 54.08
N ALA A 86 -24.18 48.42 55.29
CA ALA A 86 -25.03 49.60 55.50
C ALA A 86 -24.40 50.89 54.93
N ARG A 87 -23.09 51.12 55.16
CA ARG A 87 -22.38 52.27 54.56
C ARG A 87 -22.30 52.18 53.04
N GLY A 88 -21.97 51.00 52.52
CA GLY A 88 -21.85 50.78 51.07
C GLY A 88 -23.17 50.95 50.33
N LEU A 89 -24.27 50.44 50.89
CA LEU A 89 -25.62 50.61 50.34
C LEU A 89 -26.05 52.07 50.37
N LYS A 90 -25.76 52.80 51.45
CA LYS A 90 -26.05 54.22 51.55
C LYS A 90 -25.29 55.01 50.46
N HIS A 91 -23.99 54.79 50.31
CA HIS A 91 -23.22 55.46 49.25
C HIS A 91 -23.74 55.07 47.86
N PHE A 92 -24.13 53.82 47.64
CA PHE A 92 -24.71 53.40 46.36
C PHE A 92 -26.02 54.11 46.03
N VAL A 93 -26.92 54.30 47.01
CA VAL A 93 -28.16 55.08 46.83
C VAL A 93 -27.85 56.55 46.56
N GLU A 94 -26.81 57.11 47.17
CA GLU A 94 -26.32 58.47 46.90
C GLU A 94 -25.75 58.61 45.49
N ASP A 95 -24.90 57.67 45.05
CA ASP A 95 -24.30 57.63 43.71
C ASP A 95 -25.35 57.42 42.60
N ALA A 96 -26.42 56.69 42.91
CA ALA A 96 -27.56 56.48 42.03
C ALA A 96 -28.33 57.78 41.73
N ALA A 97 -28.19 58.83 42.55
CA ALA A 97 -28.82 60.11 42.28
C ALA A 97 -28.24 60.76 41.00
N GLY A 98 -29.03 60.75 39.91
CA GLY A 98 -28.62 61.26 38.60
C GLY A 98 -28.06 60.21 37.64
N ALA A 99 -28.19 58.93 37.98
CA ALA A 99 -28.04 57.81 37.04
C ALA A 99 -29.39 57.47 36.37
N ASP A 100 -29.34 56.86 35.20
CA ASP A 100 -30.50 56.35 34.48
C ASP A 100 -30.87 54.92 34.93
N VAL A 101 -29.86 54.14 35.35
CA VAL A 101 -30.01 52.74 35.81
C VAL A 101 -29.16 52.50 37.04
N ALA A 102 -29.74 51.94 38.11
CA ALA A 102 -28.98 51.41 39.25
C ALA A 102 -29.11 49.88 39.30
N LEU A 103 -27.98 49.17 39.37
CA LEU A 103 -27.96 47.71 39.44
C LEU A 103 -27.24 47.20 40.69
N LEU A 104 -27.96 46.48 41.55
CA LEU A 104 -27.37 45.70 42.64
C LEU A 104 -27.20 44.25 42.19
N TYR A 105 -25.98 43.71 42.31
CA TYR A 105 -25.74 42.27 42.25
C TYR A 105 -25.24 41.79 43.60
N TYR A 106 -25.87 40.75 44.14
CA TYR A 106 -25.47 40.13 45.40
C TYR A 106 -25.26 38.63 45.19
N SER A 107 -24.12 38.11 45.62
CA SER A 107 -23.86 36.66 45.73
C SER A 107 -23.48 36.32 47.17
N GLY A 108 -24.13 35.33 47.77
CA GLY A 108 -23.97 34.95 49.18
C GLY A 108 -25.17 34.20 49.74
N HIS A 109 -25.22 34.01 51.05
CA HIS A 109 -26.42 33.51 51.74
C HIS A 109 -27.55 34.54 51.67
N GLY A 110 -28.74 34.09 51.34
CA GLY A 110 -29.96 34.88 51.38
C GLY A 110 -31.00 34.18 52.26
N ILE A 111 -31.96 34.92 52.78
CA ILE A 111 -33.09 34.34 53.51
C ILE A 111 -34.37 35.05 53.16
N GLU A 112 -35.43 34.27 52.90
CA GLU A 112 -36.79 34.78 52.82
C GLU A 112 -37.51 34.53 54.15
N ALA A 113 -37.98 35.62 54.76
CA ALA A 113 -38.66 35.59 56.05
C ALA A 113 -39.94 36.41 56.00
N GLY A 114 -41.08 35.72 56.10
CA GLY A 114 -42.43 36.31 56.09
C GLY A 114 -42.71 37.26 54.92
N GLY A 115 -42.25 36.90 53.72
CA GLY A 115 -42.50 37.64 52.48
C GLY A 115 -41.48 38.74 52.16
N GLU A 116 -40.45 38.93 53.00
CA GLU A 116 -39.32 39.83 52.79
C GLU A 116 -38.04 39.04 52.49
N ASN A 117 -37.19 39.56 51.59
CA ASN A 117 -35.89 38.97 51.28
C ASN A 117 -34.79 39.75 51.99
N TYR A 118 -33.86 39.05 52.63
CA TYR A 118 -32.75 39.66 53.35
C TYR A 118 -31.39 39.19 52.80
N LEU A 119 -30.45 40.14 52.66
CA LEU A 119 -29.03 39.82 52.45
C LEU A 119 -28.37 39.54 53.80
N VAL A 120 -27.48 38.54 53.84
CA VAL A 120 -26.88 38.03 55.07
C VAL A 120 -25.41 38.48 55.18
N PRO A 121 -25.06 39.34 56.16
CA PRO A 121 -23.67 39.74 56.42
C PRO A 121 -22.76 38.58 56.86
N VAL A 122 -21.45 38.66 56.63
CA VAL A 122 -20.49 37.57 56.99
C VAL A 122 -20.42 37.24 58.48
N GLU A 123 -20.76 38.17 59.37
CA GLU A 123 -20.80 37.95 60.81
C GLU A 123 -22.16 37.46 61.34
N ALA A 124 -23.16 37.29 60.47
CA ALA A 124 -24.48 36.84 60.90
C ALA A 124 -24.41 35.46 61.59
N ASP A 125 -25.08 35.36 62.74
CA ASP A 125 -25.22 34.14 63.53
C ASP A 125 -26.72 33.83 63.77
N ALA A 126 -27.02 32.71 64.43
CA ALA A 126 -28.40 32.28 64.70
C ALA A 126 -29.25 33.34 65.43
N SER A 127 -28.65 34.25 66.20
CA SER A 127 -29.37 35.33 66.89
C SER A 127 -29.82 36.46 65.95
N SER A 128 -29.33 36.48 64.71
CA SER A 128 -29.77 37.41 63.66
C SER A 128 -31.23 37.18 63.25
N LEU A 129 -31.78 35.98 63.43
CA LEU A 129 -33.18 35.66 63.15
C LEU A 129 -34.16 36.21 64.20
N ALA A 130 -33.67 36.59 65.37
CA ALA A 130 -34.49 37.18 66.43
C ALA A 130 -34.78 38.68 66.19
N ASP A 131 -33.91 39.38 65.43
CA ASP A 131 -34.09 40.77 65.01
C ASP A 131 -33.57 40.97 63.57
N PRO A 132 -34.26 40.38 62.58
CA PRO A 132 -33.79 40.39 61.19
C PRO A 132 -33.80 41.80 60.58
N ALA A 133 -34.65 42.71 61.07
CA ALA A 133 -34.77 44.07 60.55
C ALA A 133 -33.53 44.93 60.80
N ASN A 134 -32.80 44.69 61.90
CA ASN A 134 -31.60 45.44 62.26
C ASN A 134 -30.29 44.66 62.03
N ARG A 135 -30.35 43.33 61.94
CA ARG A 135 -29.16 42.46 61.85
C ARG A 135 -28.94 41.85 60.47
N LEU A 136 -29.93 41.95 59.58
CA LEU A 136 -29.82 41.59 58.17
C LEU A 136 -30.19 42.80 57.30
N VAL A 137 -29.98 42.71 55.99
CA VAL A 137 -30.26 43.81 55.06
C VAL A 137 -31.57 43.54 54.32
N PRO A 138 -32.67 44.28 54.59
CA PRO A 138 -33.94 44.11 53.88
C PRO A 138 -33.85 44.63 52.43
N VAL A 139 -34.15 43.76 51.47
CA VAL A 139 -34.08 44.08 50.03
C VAL A 139 -35.19 45.05 49.61
N SER A 140 -36.40 44.93 50.15
CA SER A 140 -37.50 45.83 49.79
C SER A 140 -37.23 47.30 50.14
N ALA A 141 -36.60 47.56 51.30
CA ALA A 141 -36.26 48.90 51.75
C ALA A 141 -35.25 49.55 50.80
N LEU A 142 -34.20 48.81 50.43
CA LEU A 142 -33.22 49.25 49.44
C LEU A 142 -33.87 49.53 48.09
N LEU A 143 -34.73 48.63 47.61
CA LEU A 143 -35.39 48.79 46.32
C LEU A 143 -36.33 50.02 46.31
N ALA A 144 -37.06 50.25 47.39
CA ALA A 144 -37.89 51.44 47.56
C ALA A 144 -37.07 52.74 47.50
N GLU A 145 -35.90 52.76 48.14
CA GLU A 145 -34.97 53.89 48.08
C GLU A 145 -34.41 54.12 46.66
N LEU A 146 -34.00 53.06 45.96
CA LEU A 146 -33.48 53.17 44.59
C LEU A 146 -34.56 53.67 43.61
N LYS A 147 -35.80 53.18 43.70
CA LYS A 147 -36.92 53.63 42.85
C LYS A 147 -37.22 55.12 42.98
N ALA A 148 -36.98 55.69 44.16
CA ALA A 148 -37.17 57.12 44.38
C ALA A 148 -36.06 57.98 43.73
N ARG A 149 -34.94 57.36 43.30
CA ARG A 149 -33.72 58.05 42.84
C ARG A 149 -33.40 57.81 41.37
N VAL A 150 -33.69 56.62 40.83
CA VAL A 150 -33.37 56.25 39.45
C VAL A 150 -34.60 55.87 38.63
N PRO A 151 -34.62 56.16 37.32
CA PRO A 151 -35.66 55.68 36.41
C PRO A 151 -35.79 54.15 36.35
N VAL A 152 -34.69 53.40 36.44
CA VAL A 152 -34.70 51.93 36.42
C VAL A 152 -33.84 51.37 37.55
N ALA A 153 -34.45 50.59 38.45
CA ALA A 153 -33.76 49.87 39.52
C ALA A 153 -33.74 48.37 39.24
N ILE A 154 -32.56 47.75 39.26
CA ILE A 154 -32.35 46.32 39.02
C ILE A 154 -31.66 45.71 40.23
N VAL A 155 -32.20 44.62 40.76
CA VAL A 155 -31.61 43.84 41.86
C VAL A 155 -31.52 42.39 41.41
N LEU A 156 -30.30 41.86 41.31
CA LEU A 156 -30.02 40.48 40.94
C LEU A 156 -29.42 39.74 42.13
N LEU A 157 -30.13 38.73 42.62
CA LEU A 157 -29.80 37.98 43.82
C LEU A 157 -29.37 36.56 43.45
N ASP A 158 -28.08 36.32 43.59
CA ASP A 158 -27.44 35.02 43.46
C ASP A 158 -27.29 34.35 44.82
N ALA A 159 -28.44 34.05 45.43
CA ALA A 159 -28.53 33.58 46.79
C ALA A 159 -29.71 32.62 46.94
N CYS A 160 -29.59 31.69 47.89
CA CYS A 160 -30.72 30.87 48.32
C CYS A 160 -31.81 31.74 48.97
N ARG A 161 -33.06 31.28 48.89
CA ARG A 161 -34.20 31.83 49.65
C ARG A 161 -34.53 30.99 50.90
N SER A 162 -33.80 29.90 51.11
CA SER A 162 -33.92 29.02 52.27
C SER A 162 -33.12 29.53 53.47
N ASN A 163 -33.50 29.09 54.66
CA ASN A 163 -32.82 29.45 55.89
C ASN A 163 -31.43 28.75 55.99
N PRO A 164 -30.30 29.48 56.00
CA PRO A 164 -28.96 28.89 56.12
C PRO A 164 -28.56 28.58 57.57
N PHE A 165 -29.38 28.96 58.57
CA PHE A 165 -29.12 28.75 59.99
C PHE A 165 -29.59 27.35 60.46
N PRO A 166 -29.05 26.81 61.57
CA PRO A 166 -29.47 25.52 62.13
C PRO A 166 -30.99 25.39 62.37
N LEU A 167 -31.54 24.18 62.22
CA LEU A 167 -32.99 23.87 62.26
C LEU A 167 -33.71 24.26 63.56
N ASP A 168 -32.98 24.47 64.66
CA ASP A 168 -33.48 24.90 65.96
C ASP A 168 -33.59 26.43 66.11
N ALA A 169 -33.09 27.20 65.14
CA ALA A 169 -33.20 28.65 65.12
C ALA A 169 -34.61 29.07 64.67
N THR A 170 -35.35 29.73 65.57
CA THR A 170 -36.75 30.12 65.36
C THR A 170 -36.87 31.53 64.78
N LEU A 171 -37.61 31.64 63.68
CA LEU A 171 -37.92 32.90 63.01
C LEU A 171 -39.05 33.64 63.75
N ALA A 172 -38.81 34.91 64.13
CA ALA A 172 -39.87 35.78 64.64
C ALA A 172 -40.82 36.20 63.49
N ALA A 173 -42.14 36.06 63.67
CA ALA A 173 -43.12 36.42 62.65
C ALA A 173 -43.17 37.93 62.40
N PRO A 174 -43.18 38.42 61.13
CA PRO A 174 -43.15 39.85 60.86
C PRO A 174 -44.53 40.51 61.00
N SER A 175 -44.49 41.81 61.33
CA SER A 175 -45.65 42.71 61.38
C SER A 175 -45.52 43.81 60.33
N GLY A 176 -46.04 43.55 59.10
CA GLY A 176 -46.31 44.50 58.00
C GLY A 176 -45.17 44.78 56.99
N PRO A 177 -45.41 45.43 55.82
CA PRO A 177 -46.55 45.39 54.89
C PRO A 177 -46.35 44.32 53.77
N ALA A 178 -47.27 44.30 52.79
CA ALA A 178 -47.60 43.23 51.83
C ALA A 178 -46.46 42.51 51.06
N PRO A 179 -46.64 41.22 50.72
CA PRO A 179 -45.60 40.34 50.17
C PRO A 179 -45.09 40.77 48.79
N VAL A 180 -43.79 40.60 48.58
CA VAL A 180 -43.18 40.58 47.23
C VAL A 180 -43.38 39.17 46.64
N ALA A 181 -44.63 38.71 46.52
CA ALA A 181 -44.92 37.40 45.95
C ALA A 181 -46.27 37.36 45.23
N ALA A 182 -46.24 36.70 44.07
CA ALA A 182 -47.36 36.15 43.30
C ALA A 182 -48.27 37.13 42.54
N ALA A 183 -47.79 37.67 41.42
CA ALA A 183 -48.67 38.01 40.30
C ALA A 183 -47.97 37.65 38.98
N GLY A 184 -48.42 36.55 38.36
CA GLY A 184 -47.98 36.12 37.04
C GLY A 184 -48.43 37.10 35.95
N LEU A 185 -47.61 37.23 34.90
CA LEU A 185 -47.92 38.01 33.71
C LEU A 185 -48.93 37.26 32.84
N ASP A 186 -50.19 37.67 32.86
CA ASP A 186 -51.08 37.49 31.72
C ASP A 186 -50.85 38.65 30.72
N LEU A 187 -50.66 38.30 29.45
CA LEU A 187 -50.42 39.21 28.33
C LEU A 187 -51.60 40.17 28.13
N ALA A 188 -51.45 41.44 28.52
CA ALA A 188 -52.35 42.51 28.08
C ALA A 188 -51.66 43.40 27.04
N ARG A 189 -51.83 43.04 25.75
CA ARG A 189 -51.65 43.99 24.63
C ARG A 189 -52.78 45.02 24.70
N GLY A 190 -52.44 46.29 24.93
CA GLY A 190 -53.39 47.38 24.84
C GLY A 190 -52.75 48.74 25.11
N ALA A 191 -52.34 49.43 24.04
CA ALA A 191 -51.87 50.80 24.13
C ALA A 191 -53.03 51.75 24.43
N ALA A 192 -52.86 52.62 25.43
CA ALA A 192 -53.62 53.85 25.58
C ALA A 192 -52.66 54.97 26.03
N PRO A 193 -52.58 56.10 25.30
CA PRO A 193 -51.78 57.25 25.73
C PRO A 193 -52.63 58.16 26.62
N LEU A 194 -52.02 58.84 27.60
CA LEU A 194 -52.42 60.20 28.01
C LEU A 194 -51.46 60.83 29.05
N ALA A 195 -50.92 61.98 28.62
CA ALA A 195 -50.66 63.25 29.31
C ALA A 195 -49.68 63.39 30.49
N ASP A 196 -48.88 64.46 30.35
CA ASP A 196 -47.85 65.05 31.21
C ASP A 196 -48.28 65.39 32.65
N ALA A 197 -47.34 65.25 33.60
CA ALA A 197 -46.86 66.34 34.49
C ALA A 197 -45.92 65.83 35.61
N SER A 198 -45.01 66.73 36.03
CA SER A 198 -44.14 66.73 37.23
C SER A 198 -42.76 66.08 37.14
N GLY A 199 -41.73 66.92 37.36
CA GLY A 199 -40.30 66.62 37.29
C GLY A 199 -39.71 65.93 38.53
N ALA A 200 -40.37 64.90 39.04
CA ALA A 200 -39.69 63.83 39.77
C ALA A 200 -39.29 62.75 38.75
N PRO A 201 -38.17 62.01 38.92
CA PRO A 201 -37.86 60.91 38.02
C PRO A 201 -39.04 59.93 38.04
N GLN A 202 -39.81 59.87 36.95
CA GLN A 202 -40.87 58.88 36.82
C GLN A 202 -40.17 57.54 36.76
N SER A 203 -40.31 56.72 37.80
CA SER A 203 -39.83 55.33 37.81
C SER A 203 -40.39 54.63 36.57
N LEU A 204 -39.49 54.30 35.63
CA LEU A 204 -39.80 53.62 34.38
C LEU A 204 -39.92 52.10 34.59
N GLY A 205 -39.47 51.58 35.73
CA GLY A 205 -39.77 50.21 36.20
C GLY A 205 -38.71 49.66 37.15
N GLU A 206 -39.02 48.53 37.78
CA GLU A 206 -38.08 47.78 38.62
C GLU A 206 -37.90 46.35 38.09
N VAL A 207 -36.75 45.75 38.33
CA VAL A 207 -36.50 44.33 38.10
C VAL A 207 -35.84 43.71 39.32
N ILE A 208 -36.40 42.60 39.80
CA ILE A 208 -35.78 41.75 40.81
C ILE A 208 -35.60 40.35 40.20
N GLY A 209 -34.35 39.94 40.01
CA GLY A 209 -33.96 38.60 39.58
C GLY A 209 -33.49 37.76 40.76
N PHE A 210 -33.93 36.52 40.83
CA PHE A 210 -33.52 35.52 41.81
C PHE A 210 -32.88 34.34 41.09
N ALA A 211 -31.79 33.80 41.65
CA ALA A 211 -31.12 32.63 41.12
C ALA A 211 -31.98 31.36 41.13
N ALA A 212 -33.00 31.28 41.97
CA ALA A 212 -33.93 30.15 42.05
C ALA A 212 -35.38 30.61 42.27
N GLU A 213 -36.32 29.76 41.89
CA GLU A 213 -37.76 29.96 42.10
C GLU A 213 -38.13 29.93 43.59
N PRO A 214 -39.28 30.50 43.99
CA PRO A 214 -39.71 30.51 45.37
C PRO A 214 -39.68 29.10 46.01
N GLY A 215 -39.10 29.00 47.21
CA GLY A 215 -39.02 27.74 47.96
C GLY A 215 -37.92 26.76 47.52
N HIS A 216 -37.12 27.10 46.50
CA HIS A 216 -36.03 26.26 46.01
C HIS A 216 -34.65 26.90 46.25
N ALA A 217 -33.61 26.07 46.37
CA ALA A 217 -32.24 26.52 46.60
C ALA A 217 -31.54 26.84 45.28
N ALA A 218 -30.68 27.86 45.29
CA ALA A 218 -29.72 28.10 44.21
C ALA A 218 -28.58 27.08 44.32
N LEU A 219 -28.10 26.54 43.19
CA LEU A 219 -26.96 25.64 43.20
C LEU A 219 -25.67 26.45 43.22
N ASP A 220 -24.72 26.03 44.03
CA ASP A 220 -23.42 26.71 44.11
C ASP A 220 -22.59 26.51 42.85
N GLY A 221 -22.76 25.39 42.14
CA GLY A 221 -21.90 25.00 41.01
C GLY A 221 -20.62 24.28 41.45
N GLU A 222 -19.67 24.12 40.54
CA GLU A 222 -18.39 23.45 40.86
C GLU A 222 -17.51 24.31 41.78
N PRO A 223 -16.80 23.73 42.77
CA PRO A 223 -15.90 24.47 43.64
C PRO A 223 -14.83 25.25 42.87
N GLY A 224 -14.74 26.56 43.10
CA GLY A 224 -13.75 27.43 42.46
C GLY A 224 -14.17 27.98 41.09
N GLY A 225 -15.38 27.66 40.63
CA GLY A 225 -16.03 28.26 39.47
C GLY A 225 -16.94 29.44 39.83
N ASN A 226 -17.80 29.81 38.88
CA ASN A 226 -18.93 30.71 39.11
C ASN A 226 -20.20 29.89 39.36
N SER A 227 -21.17 30.45 40.08
CA SER A 227 -22.51 29.87 40.20
C SER A 227 -23.16 29.72 38.81
N PRO A 228 -24.12 28.79 38.61
CA PRO A 228 -24.85 28.69 37.34
C PRO A 228 -25.54 30.00 36.95
N TYR A 229 -26.07 30.75 37.92
CA TYR A 229 -26.77 32.02 37.67
C TYR A 229 -25.80 33.13 37.26
N ALA A 230 -24.68 33.28 37.98
CA ALA A 230 -23.59 34.18 37.60
C ALA A 230 -23.03 33.83 36.22
N ALA A 231 -22.75 32.54 35.95
CA ALA A 231 -22.25 32.08 34.65
C ALA A 231 -23.21 32.41 33.50
N ALA A 232 -24.53 32.23 33.71
CA ALA A 232 -25.55 32.58 32.72
C ALA A 232 -25.64 34.10 32.50
N LEU A 233 -25.58 34.90 33.56
CA LEU A 233 -25.52 36.37 33.47
C LEU A 233 -24.29 36.82 32.70
N LEU A 234 -23.11 36.29 33.01
CA LEU A 234 -21.86 36.61 32.31
C LEU A 234 -21.94 36.34 30.81
N LYS A 235 -22.66 35.29 30.42
CA LYS A 235 -22.80 34.85 29.03
C LYS A 235 -23.81 35.70 28.22
N HIS A 236 -24.88 36.15 28.87
CA HIS A 236 -26.05 36.72 28.18
C HIS A 236 -26.36 38.18 28.52
N LEU A 237 -25.88 38.75 29.63
CA LEU A 237 -26.23 40.11 30.03
C LEU A 237 -25.80 41.17 29.00
N ALA A 238 -24.68 40.93 28.30
CA ALA A 238 -24.20 41.76 27.20
C ALA A 238 -24.80 41.39 25.82
N ALA A 239 -25.95 40.73 25.78
CA ALA A 239 -26.65 40.39 24.54
C ALA A 239 -27.35 41.62 23.94
N GLY A 240 -26.57 42.51 23.34
CA GLY A 240 -27.14 43.66 22.65
C GLY A 240 -28.12 43.26 21.54
N GLY A 241 -29.05 44.14 21.23
CA GLY A 241 -30.16 43.86 20.32
C GLY A 241 -31.29 43.02 20.93
N PHE A 242 -31.13 42.43 22.13
CA PHE A 242 -32.20 41.78 22.87
C PHE A 242 -32.69 42.65 24.02
N ALA A 243 -34.01 42.70 24.23
CA ALA A 243 -34.57 43.41 25.35
C ALA A 243 -34.16 42.72 26.66
N PHE A 244 -33.98 43.48 27.73
CA PHE A 244 -33.54 42.97 29.04
C PHE A 244 -34.44 41.86 29.57
N GLY A 245 -35.75 41.90 29.27
CA GLY A 245 -36.67 40.80 29.57
C GLY A 245 -36.27 39.49 28.88
N ASP A 246 -36.01 39.53 27.57
CA ASP A 246 -35.54 38.38 26.79
C ASP A 246 -34.19 37.87 27.30
N VAL A 247 -33.29 38.78 27.70
CA VAL A 247 -32.01 38.43 28.31
C VAL A 247 -32.21 37.67 29.62
N MET A 248 -33.11 38.12 30.49
CA MET A 248 -33.43 37.41 31.73
C MET A 248 -34.11 36.07 31.47
N THR A 249 -34.92 35.95 30.41
CA THR A 249 -35.44 34.67 29.93
C THR A 249 -34.32 33.74 29.46
N MET A 250 -33.34 34.24 28.70
CA MET A 250 -32.16 33.45 28.31
C MET A 250 -31.36 32.99 29.53
N VAL A 251 -31.17 33.87 30.52
CA VAL A 251 -30.47 33.53 31.77
C VAL A 251 -31.22 32.42 32.51
N ALA A 252 -32.56 32.52 32.62
CA ALA A 252 -33.38 31.51 33.26
C ALA A 252 -33.26 30.15 32.56
N GLU A 253 -33.40 30.13 31.23
CA GLU A 253 -33.30 28.89 30.45
C GLU A 253 -31.89 28.32 30.43
N GLU A 254 -30.84 29.15 30.39
CA GLU A 254 -29.44 28.69 30.44
C GLU A 254 -29.17 27.95 31.74
N VAL A 255 -29.58 28.52 32.88
CA VAL A 255 -29.45 27.87 34.19
C VAL A 255 -30.27 26.58 34.22
N TYR A 256 -31.51 26.63 33.73
CA TYR A 256 -32.38 25.46 33.72
C TYR A 256 -31.77 24.30 32.94
N VAL A 257 -31.32 24.52 31.71
CA VAL A 257 -30.76 23.44 30.89
C VAL A 257 -29.39 22.96 31.38
N LYS A 258 -28.51 23.86 31.85
CA LYS A 258 -27.18 23.48 32.35
C LYS A 258 -27.24 22.74 33.68
N THR A 259 -28.27 22.98 34.48
CA THR A 259 -28.51 22.26 35.74
C THR A 259 -29.32 20.98 35.54
N GLY A 260 -29.74 20.66 34.32
CA GLY A 260 -30.57 19.49 34.03
C GLY A 260 -31.98 19.60 34.63
N GLY A 261 -32.51 20.82 34.70
CA GLY A 261 -33.83 21.15 35.26
C GLY A 261 -33.87 21.31 36.78
N ARG A 262 -32.72 21.28 37.47
CA ARG A 262 -32.65 21.35 38.94
C ARG A 262 -32.77 22.76 39.52
N GLN A 263 -32.54 23.79 38.72
CA GLN A 263 -32.61 25.19 39.14
C GLN A 263 -33.31 26.03 38.07
N LEU A 264 -34.35 26.77 38.46
CA LEU A 264 -35.06 27.70 37.61
C LEU A 264 -34.97 29.11 38.20
N PRO A 265 -34.21 30.04 37.60
CA PRO A 265 -34.21 31.44 38.02
C PRO A 265 -35.57 32.10 37.84
N TRP A 266 -35.90 33.01 38.75
CA TRP A 266 -37.17 33.73 38.75
C TRP A 266 -36.95 35.23 38.61
N THR A 267 -37.70 35.90 37.73
CA THR A 267 -37.57 37.36 37.52
C THR A 267 -38.92 38.04 37.64
N ASN A 268 -39.00 39.05 38.49
CA ASN A 268 -40.13 39.97 38.59
C ASN A 268 -39.73 41.30 37.94
N ALA A 269 -40.44 41.72 36.89
CA ALA A 269 -40.13 42.95 36.15
C ALA A 269 -41.38 43.79 35.89
N SER A 270 -41.28 45.11 36.08
CA SER A 270 -42.35 46.09 35.81
C SER A 270 -41.89 47.22 34.86
N LEU A 271 -41.07 46.87 33.87
CA LEU A 271 -40.50 47.82 32.92
C LEU A 271 -41.56 48.37 31.95
N ARG A 272 -41.68 49.70 31.88
CA ARG A 272 -42.58 50.43 30.97
C ARG A 272 -41.93 50.78 29.63
N ARG A 273 -40.64 50.46 29.46
CA ARG A 273 -39.85 50.64 28.23
C ARG A 273 -38.90 49.48 28.05
N LEU A 274 -38.53 49.19 26.81
CA LEU A 274 -37.52 48.19 26.49
C LEU A 274 -36.14 48.71 26.89
N LEU A 275 -35.45 47.97 27.75
CA LEU A 275 -34.08 48.23 28.17
C LEU A 275 -33.15 47.29 27.39
N TYR A 276 -32.00 47.79 26.97
CA TYR A 276 -31.00 47.01 26.23
C TYR A 276 -29.63 47.24 26.85
N PHE A 277 -28.84 46.16 27.00
CA PHE A 277 -27.46 46.22 27.46
C PHE A 277 -26.51 45.75 26.37
N GLY A 278 -25.38 46.45 26.24
CA GLY A 278 -24.36 46.18 25.21
C GLY A 278 -24.76 46.69 23.82
N GLN A 279 -23.82 46.59 22.87
CA GLN A 279 -24.05 46.95 21.47
C GLN A 279 -24.71 45.79 20.71
N ALA A 280 -25.60 46.11 19.76
CA ALA A 280 -26.20 45.09 18.89
C ALA A 280 -25.07 44.28 18.22
N PRO A 281 -25.10 42.94 18.27
CA PRO A 281 -24.06 42.12 17.67
C PRO A 281 -23.99 42.42 16.17
N GLU A 282 -22.80 42.72 15.66
CA GLU A 282 -22.58 42.78 14.22
C GLU A 282 -22.98 41.42 13.61
N GLU A 283 -23.85 41.43 12.61
CA GLU A 283 -24.32 40.21 11.93
C GLU A 283 -23.17 39.46 11.22
N THR A 284 -22.01 40.11 11.06
CA THR A 284 -20.75 39.55 10.53
C THR A 284 -19.74 39.23 11.63
N GLY A 285 -20.20 38.77 12.80
CA GLY A 285 -19.33 38.41 13.92
C GLY A 285 -18.50 37.13 13.70
N SER A 286 -17.37 37.02 14.39
CA SER A 286 -16.52 35.81 14.47
C SER A 286 -17.31 34.50 14.71
N ASP A 287 -16.73 33.35 14.39
CA ASP A 287 -17.38 32.03 14.61
C ASP A 287 -17.87 31.84 16.06
N GLU A 288 -17.16 32.40 17.06
CA GLU A 288 -17.60 32.42 18.47
C GLU A 288 -18.86 33.23 18.70
N ALA A 289 -18.98 34.38 18.04
CA ALA A 289 -20.17 35.21 18.12
C ALA A 289 -21.38 34.50 17.49
N SER A 290 -21.15 33.74 16.41
CA SER A 290 -22.16 32.89 15.79
C SER A 290 -22.65 31.79 16.73
N ILE A 291 -21.75 31.13 17.47
CA ILE A 291 -22.13 30.13 18.49
C ILE A 291 -22.98 30.78 19.59
N ARG A 292 -22.54 31.93 20.13
CA ARG A 292 -23.31 32.66 21.15
C ARG A 292 -24.69 33.09 20.65
N SER A 293 -24.79 33.59 19.42
CA SER A 293 -26.07 33.98 18.82
C SER A 293 -27.00 32.77 18.64
N ALA A 294 -26.47 31.65 18.14
CA ALA A 294 -27.24 30.41 18.00
C ALA A 294 -27.72 29.87 19.35
N ARG A 295 -26.89 29.93 20.39
CA ARG A 295 -27.27 29.59 21.77
C ARG A 295 -28.44 30.45 22.26
N ARG A 296 -28.36 31.76 22.11
CA ARG A 296 -29.43 32.70 22.54
C ARG A 296 -30.76 32.40 21.84
N LYS A 297 -30.72 32.14 20.53
CA LYS A 297 -31.91 31.74 19.76
C LYS A 297 -32.50 30.42 20.25
N LEU A 298 -31.66 29.43 20.57
CA LEU A 298 -32.11 28.17 21.15
C LEU A 298 -32.82 28.39 22.48
N LEU A 299 -32.24 29.15 23.40
CA LEU A 299 -32.83 29.41 24.72
C LEU A 299 -34.20 30.07 24.63
N LEU A 300 -34.37 31.07 23.76
CA LEU A 300 -35.68 31.68 23.52
C LEU A 300 -36.68 30.70 22.89
N THR A 301 -36.20 29.78 22.04
CA THR A 301 -37.05 28.72 21.47
C THR A 301 -37.52 27.74 22.57
N ILE A 302 -36.63 27.38 23.49
CA ILE A 302 -36.95 26.55 24.65
C ILE A 302 -38.00 27.24 25.53
N ALA A 303 -37.83 28.54 25.82
CA ALA A 303 -38.80 29.32 26.58
C ALA A 303 -40.19 29.38 25.90
N ALA A 304 -40.22 29.45 24.58
CA ALA A 304 -41.46 29.46 23.80
C ALA A 304 -42.12 28.08 23.63
N THR A 305 -41.47 26.99 24.09
CA THR A 305 -41.97 25.63 23.91
C THR A 305 -43.18 25.36 24.82
N PRO A 306 -44.30 24.83 24.30
CA PRO A 306 -45.48 24.51 25.12
C PRO A 306 -45.17 23.54 26.27
N ALA A 307 -45.79 23.76 27.44
CA ALA A 307 -45.52 23.00 28.68
C ALA A 307 -45.61 21.47 28.52
N GLY A 308 -46.57 20.98 27.74
CA GLY A 308 -46.71 19.55 27.46
C GLY A 308 -45.53 18.97 26.67
N GLN A 309 -45.03 19.69 25.67
CA GLN A 309 -43.87 19.28 24.88
C GLN A 309 -42.60 19.37 25.72
N ARG A 310 -42.46 20.44 26.50
CA ARG A 310 -41.33 20.64 27.43
C ARG A 310 -41.15 19.46 28.39
N SER A 311 -42.24 19.05 29.06
CA SER A 311 -42.24 17.90 29.97
C SER A 311 -41.82 16.59 29.28
N MET A 312 -42.22 16.40 28.01
CA MET A 312 -41.80 15.23 27.23
C MET A 312 -40.31 15.24 26.91
N VAL A 313 -39.76 16.39 26.49
CA VAL A 313 -38.31 16.53 26.20
C VAL A 313 -37.49 16.27 27.45
N GLU A 314 -37.88 16.86 28.58
CA GLU A 314 -37.22 16.67 29.88
C GLU A 314 -37.23 15.20 30.32
N THR A 315 -38.37 14.53 30.21
CA THR A 315 -38.51 13.11 30.54
C THR A 315 -37.60 12.25 29.67
N VAL A 316 -37.57 12.50 28.35
CA VAL A 316 -36.75 11.73 27.42
C VAL A 316 -35.26 11.98 27.65
N ALA A 317 -34.85 13.23 27.89
CA ALA A 317 -33.46 13.57 28.20
C ALA A 317 -32.97 12.84 29.46
N ALA A 318 -33.77 12.86 30.52
CA ALA A 318 -33.45 12.20 31.79
C ALA A 318 -33.36 10.67 31.64
N GLN A 319 -34.33 10.05 30.95
CA GLN A 319 -34.34 8.59 30.73
C GLN A 319 -33.15 8.08 29.90
N ASN A 320 -32.62 8.93 29.02
CA ASN A 320 -31.52 8.56 28.13
C ASN A 320 -30.17 9.14 28.59
N GLU A 321 -30.14 9.84 29.72
CA GLU A 321 -28.91 10.45 30.28
C GLU A 321 -28.20 11.38 29.27
N VAL A 322 -28.96 12.15 28.49
CA VAL A 322 -28.41 13.09 27.48
C VAL A 322 -28.60 14.56 27.90
N PRO A 323 -27.70 15.48 27.46
CA PRO A 323 -27.85 16.91 27.76
C PRO A 323 -29.14 17.50 27.17
N LEU A 324 -29.88 18.21 28.03
CA LEU A 324 -31.19 18.77 27.69
C LEU A 324 -31.11 19.77 26.53
N ASP A 325 -30.09 20.63 26.52
CA ASP A 325 -29.89 21.63 25.47
C ASP A 325 -29.54 21.02 24.10
N GLN A 326 -28.74 19.97 24.07
CA GLN A 326 -28.43 19.24 22.84
C GLN A 326 -29.67 18.53 22.28
N LEU A 327 -30.53 17.99 23.16
CA LEU A 327 -31.79 17.37 22.74
C LEU A 327 -32.76 18.41 22.15
N TYR A 328 -32.89 19.59 22.76
CA TYR A 328 -33.67 20.70 22.19
C TYR A 328 -33.08 21.22 20.87
N GLY A 329 -31.75 21.32 20.80
CA GLY A 329 -31.06 21.69 19.57
C GLY A 329 -31.31 20.73 18.43
N MET A 330 -31.33 19.43 18.73
CA MET A 330 -31.62 18.36 17.78
C MET A 330 -33.07 18.43 17.30
N LEU A 331 -34.04 18.68 18.19
CA LEU A 331 -35.44 18.90 17.80
C LEU A 331 -35.60 20.03 16.80
N GLY A 332 -34.94 21.17 17.06
CA GLY A 332 -34.96 22.32 16.16
C GLY A 332 -34.30 22.02 14.80
N ALA A 333 -33.28 21.15 14.78
CA ALA A 333 -32.61 20.73 13.55
C ALA A 333 -33.43 19.71 12.73
N LEU A 334 -34.14 18.80 13.40
CA LEU A 334 -34.95 17.76 12.76
C LEU A 334 -36.26 18.28 12.14
N GLN A 335 -36.59 19.56 12.34
CA GLN A 335 -37.88 20.15 11.92
C GLN A 335 -39.07 19.25 12.31
N VAL A 336 -39.01 18.67 13.51
CA VAL A 336 -40.03 17.72 13.98
C VAL A 336 -41.39 18.39 13.89
N ASP A 337 -42.33 17.74 13.22
CA ASP A 337 -43.70 18.21 13.11
C ASP A 337 -44.36 18.17 14.51
N THR A 338 -44.33 19.30 15.20
CA THR A 338 -44.96 19.47 16.51
C THR A 338 -46.49 19.41 16.46
N SER A 339 -47.09 19.33 15.25
CA SER A 339 -48.52 19.10 15.05
C SER A 339 -48.89 17.61 14.94
N ALA A 340 -47.90 16.72 14.79
CA ALA A 340 -48.09 15.29 14.95
C ALA A 340 -48.48 14.97 16.41
N GLY A 341 -49.34 13.99 16.63
CA GLY A 341 -49.88 13.69 17.95
C GLY A 341 -48.79 13.36 18.98
N PRO A 342 -49.09 13.43 20.30
CA PRO A 342 -48.09 13.26 21.37
C PRO A 342 -47.25 11.96 21.30
N ALA A 343 -47.81 10.88 20.75
CA ALA A 343 -47.11 9.60 20.62
C ALA A 343 -45.98 9.64 19.57
N ASP A 344 -46.19 10.32 18.44
CA ASP A 344 -45.21 10.40 17.35
C ASP A 344 -44.03 11.29 17.76
N LEU A 345 -44.31 12.42 18.42
CA LEU A 345 -43.29 13.31 18.98
C LEU A 345 -42.43 12.58 20.02
N GLN A 346 -43.05 11.78 20.89
CA GLN A 346 -42.32 10.99 21.89
C GLN A 346 -41.39 9.95 21.25
N ALA A 347 -41.86 9.25 20.21
CA ALA A 347 -41.05 8.26 19.50
C ALA A 347 -39.83 8.90 18.80
N GLN A 348 -40.02 10.07 18.17
CA GLN A 348 -38.93 10.81 17.52
C GLN A 348 -37.91 11.33 18.54
N LEU A 349 -38.38 11.84 19.68
CA LEU A 349 -37.53 12.27 20.78
C LEU A 349 -36.69 11.13 21.33
N ALA A 350 -37.31 9.97 21.60
CA ALA A 350 -36.60 8.81 22.13
C ALA A 350 -35.54 8.31 21.14
N ALA A 351 -35.87 8.21 19.86
CA ALA A 351 -34.93 7.81 18.81
C ALA A 351 -33.76 8.81 18.68
N GLY A 352 -34.06 10.11 18.76
CA GLY A 352 -33.04 11.15 18.70
C GLY A 352 -32.14 11.18 19.94
N ALA A 353 -32.69 11.01 21.13
CA ALA A 353 -31.93 10.91 22.38
C ALA A 353 -30.99 9.70 22.38
N GLN A 354 -31.46 8.55 21.89
CA GLN A 354 -30.61 7.38 21.72
C GLN A 354 -29.43 7.67 20.78
N LYS A 355 -29.67 8.28 19.61
CA LYS A 355 -28.61 8.67 18.67
C LYS A 355 -27.63 9.66 19.27
N LEU A 356 -28.12 10.65 20.01
CA LEU A 356 -27.29 11.63 20.69
C LEU A 356 -26.38 10.96 21.72
N ARG A 357 -26.92 10.03 22.54
CA ARG A 357 -26.12 9.24 23.47
C ARG A 357 -25.04 8.44 22.78
N GLU A 358 -25.37 7.79 21.66
CA GLU A 358 -24.40 7.04 20.85
C GLU A 358 -23.28 7.94 20.31
N ILE A 359 -23.59 9.18 19.91
CA ILE A 359 -22.59 10.15 19.45
C ILE A 359 -21.70 10.61 20.62
N LEU A 360 -22.29 10.95 21.76
CA LEU A 360 -21.56 11.45 22.93
C LEU A 360 -20.64 10.39 23.56
N ASN A 361 -21.00 9.11 23.45
CA ASN A 361 -20.21 8.00 23.97
C ASN A 361 -19.09 7.55 23.02
N ARG A 362 -18.97 8.11 21.81
CA ARG A 362 -17.81 7.83 20.95
C ARG A 362 -16.60 8.57 21.46
N HIS A 363 -15.58 7.81 21.83
CA HIS A 363 -14.24 8.33 22.11
C HIS A 363 -13.41 8.27 20.83
N ASP A 364 -13.44 9.34 20.04
CA ASP A 364 -12.60 9.44 18.85
C ASP A 364 -11.20 9.92 19.24
N THR A 365 -10.24 9.00 19.31
CA THR A 365 -8.81 9.29 19.46
C THR A 365 -8.16 9.63 18.11
N GLU A 366 -8.76 10.56 17.36
CA GLU A 366 -8.25 10.95 16.06
C GLU A 366 -7.32 12.17 16.18
N THR A 367 -6.05 11.97 15.85
CA THR A 367 -5.06 13.05 15.74
C THR A 367 -5.16 13.71 14.38
N ARG A 368 -5.91 14.83 14.32
CA ARG A 368 -5.91 15.72 13.15
C ARG A 368 -4.65 16.59 13.18
N GLN A 369 -4.05 16.82 12.02
CA GLN A 369 -2.84 17.66 11.89
C GLN A 369 -3.11 18.97 11.13
N ASP A 370 -4.09 19.00 10.22
CA ASP A 370 -4.44 20.23 9.49
C ASP A 370 -5.04 21.27 10.47
N PRO A 371 -4.46 22.49 10.58
CA PRO A 371 -4.92 23.50 11.52
C PRO A 371 -6.38 23.90 11.35
N GLU A 372 -6.88 23.93 10.12
CA GLU A 372 -8.25 24.34 9.83
C GLU A 372 -9.26 23.24 10.17
N LEU A 373 -8.92 21.96 9.92
CA LEU A 373 -9.72 20.83 10.39
C LEU A 373 -9.80 20.76 11.91
N ILE A 374 -8.71 21.06 12.61
CA ILE A 374 -8.69 21.16 14.09
C ILE A 374 -9.62 22.29 14.54
N ARG A 375 -9.48 23.48 13.93
CA ARG A 375 -10.27 24.67 14.27
C ARG A 375 -11.77 24.44 14.03
N LEU A 376 -12.16 23.97 12.85
CA LEU A 376 -13.55 23.71 12.47
C LEU A 376 -14.18 22.59 13.30
N SER A 377 -13.43 21.51 13.59
CA SER A 377 -13.92 20.45 14.49
C SER A 377 -14.15 20.99 15.90
N GLY A 378 -13.19 21.76 16.43
CA GLY A 378 -13.33 22.39 17.76
C GLY A 378 -14.46 23.42 17.84
N LEU A 379 -14.78 24.10 16.74
CA LEU A 379 -15.96 24.97 16.64
C LEU A 379 -17.25 24.16 16.58
N ALA A 380 -17.29 23.07 15.83
CA ALA A 380 -18.43 22.18 15.76
C ALA A 380 -18.75 21.55 17.13
N ASP A 381 -17.74 21.07 17.85
CA ASP A 381 -17.90 20.45 19.17
C ASP A 381 -18.44 21.45 20.20
N ARG A 382 -17.95 22.69 20.16
CA ARG A 382 -18.46 23.76 21.02
C ARG A 382 -19.87 24.20 20.61
N ALA A 383 -20.17 24.33 19.33
CA ALA A 383 -21.53 24.61 18.87
C ALA A 383 -22.49 23.50 19.31
N GLN A 384 -22.08 22.24 19.22
CA GLN A 384 -22.85 21.10 19.66
C GLN A 384 -23.07 21.11 21.17
N SER A 385 -22.03 21.35 21.98
CA SER A 385 -22.16 21.42 23.45
C SER A 385 -23.04 22.59 23.93
N GLU A 386 -23.24 23.58 23.08
CA GLU A 386 -24.17 24.70 23.28
C GLU A 386 -25.57 24.43 22.72
N GLY A 387 -25.84 23.22 22.21
CA GLY A 387 -27.12 22.85 21.59
C GLY A 387 -27.37 23.52 20.23
N ALA A 388 -26.39 24.23 19.67
CA ALA A 388 -26.48 24.86 18.34
C ALA A 388 -26.21 23.84 17.22
N ILE A 389 -27.03 22.77 17.15
CA ILE A 389 -26.80 21.60 16.29
C ILE A 389 -26.69 21.98 14.80
N ASN A 390 -27.55 22.86 14.28
CA ASN A 390 -27.47 23.30 12.88
C ASN A 390 -26.16 24.04 12.55
N LEU A 391 -25.64 24.83 13.50
CA LEU A 391 -24.37 25.51 13.32
C LEU A 391 -23.21 24.53 13.42
N ALA A 392 -23.27 23.56 14.34
CA ALA A 392 -22.31 22.47 14.41
C ALA A 392 -22.24 21.69 13.08
N LEU A 393 -23.39 21.36 12.48
CA LEU A 393 -23.45 20.73 11.15
C LEU A 393 -22.80 21.59 10.07
N THR A 394 -22.98 22.91 10.11
CA THR A 394 -22.34 23.82 9.17
C THR A 394 -20.81 23.80 9.30
N PHE A 395 -20.28 23.82 10.53
CA PHE A 395 -18.84 23.70 10.76
C PHE A 395 -18.30 22.34 10.33
N ARG A 396 -19.03 21.25 10.60
CA ARG A 396 -18.67 19.90 10.12
C ARG A 396 -18.66 19.82 8.60
N ALA A 397 -19.64 20.43 7.92
CA ALA A 397 -19.66 20.48 6.46
C ALA A 397 -18.46 21.24 5.86
N ARG A 398 -18.06 22.36 6.47
CA ARG A 398 -16.83 23.06 6.08
C ARG A 398 -15.58 22.21 6.31
N ALA A 399 -15.52 21.46 7.42
CA ALA A 399 -14.41 20.54 7.68
C ALA A 399 -14.36 19.41 6.64
N SER A 400 -15.51 18.84 6.26
CA SER A 400 -15.60 17.85 5.18
C SER A 400 -15.13 18.43 3.84
N ALA A 401 -15.57 19.64 3.48
CA ALA A 401 -15.11 20.30 2.26
C ALA A 401 -13.58 20.52 2.26
N ARG A 402 -13.00 20.93 3.39
CA ARG A 402 -11.54 21.06 3.54
C ARG A 402 -10.84 19.70 3.40
N ALA A 403 -11.41 18.63 3.94
CA ALA A 403 -10.85 17.28 3.78
C ALA A 403 -10.91 16.81 2.31
N GLU A 404 -11.97 17.14 1.57
CA GLU A 404 -12.08 16.85 0.14
C GLU A 404 -11.04 17.64 -0.69
N GLU A 405 -10.76 18.90 -0.35
CA GLU A 405 -9.68 19.69 -0.95
C GLU A 405 -8.31 19.04 -0.73
N ILE A 406 -8.01 18.69 0.52
CA ILE A 406 -6.75 18.01 0.88
C ILE A 406 -6.63 16.67 0.12
N SER A 407 -7.72 15.91 -0.01
CA SER A 407 -7.72 14.66 -0.77
C SER A 407 -7.34 14.90 -2.24
N LYS A 408 -7.90 15.94 -2.88
CA LYS A 408 -7.58 16.28 -4.27
C LYS A 408 -6.12 16.73 -4.44
N GLU A 409 -5.63 17.55 -3.52
CA GLU A 409 -4.22 17.98 -3.51
C GLU A 409 -3.27 16.77 -3.38
N LEU A 410 -3.62 15.79 -2.54
CA LEU A 410 -2.87 14.55 -2.38
C LEU A 410 -2.91 13.67 -3.63
N ASP A 411 -4.07 13.52 -4.26
CA ASP A 411 -4.22 12.75 -5.51
C ASP A 411 -3.37 13.36 -6.64
N GLU A 412 -3.38 14.69 -6.77
CA GLU A 412 -2.55 15.42 -7.74
C GLU A 412 -1.05 15.27 -7.44
N ALA A 413 -0.65 15.40 -6.17
CA ALA A 413 0.73 15.20 -5.75
C ALA A 413 1.20 13.75 -5.98
N GLU A 414 0.35 12.75 -5.72
CA GLU A 414 0.66 11.35 -5.97
C GLU A 414 0.81 11.08 -7.48
N ALA A 415 -0.03 11.70 -8.32
CA ALA A 415 0.09 11.61 -9.77
C ALA A 415 1.41 12.23 -10.29
N ASP A 416 1.82 13.40 -9.79
CA ASP A 416 3.10 14.04 -10.14
C ASP A 416 4.30 13.17 -9.68
N ILE A 417 4.27 12.67 -8.45
CA ILE A 417 5.30 11.76 -7.93
C ILE A 417 5.39 10.50 -8.80
N ARG A 418 4.26 9.89 -9.15
CA ARG A 418 4.19 8.73 -10.03
C ARG A 418 4.84 9.04 -11.38
N GLN A 419 4.50 10.16 -12.00
CA GLN A 419 5.06 10.55 -13.29
C GLN A 419 6.59 10.71 -13.23
N ARG A 420 7.11 11.42 -12.22
CA ARG A 420 8.56 11.61 -12.02
C ARG A 420 9.29 10.29 -11.79
N ARG A 421 8.68 9.37 -11.04
CA ARG A 421 9.24 8.02 -10.83
C ARG A 421 9.35 7.25 -12.15
N LEU A 422 8.35 7.32 -13.01
CA LEU A 422 8.39 6.70 -14.34
C LEU A 422 9.45 7.33 -15.26
N GLU A 423 9.63 8.65 -15.20
CA GLU A 423 10.69 9.34 -15.94
C GLU A 423 12.10 8.91 -15.49
N LEU A 424 12.33 8.82 -14.18
CA LEU A 424 13.58 8.30 -13.62
C LEU A 424 13.81 6.85 -14.05
N ALA A 425 12.77 6.02 -14.00
CA ALA A 425 12.86 4.63 -14.47
C ALA A 425 13.26 4.54 -15.94
N GLY A 426 12.64 5.38 -16.79
CA GLY A 426 12.98 5.48 -18.21
C GLY A 426 14.44 5.87 -18.43
N THR A 427 14.94 6.83 -17.66
CA THR A 427 16.34 7.28 -17.71
C THR A 427 17.32 6.15 -17.37
N PHE A 428 17.05 5.39 -16.31
CA PHE A 428 17.86 4.22 -15.96
C PHE A 428 17.79 3.13 -17.04
N ALA A 429 16.61 2.87 -17.59
CA ALA A 429 16.45 1.89 -18.67
C ALA A 429 17.17 2.30 -19.97
N ASP A 430 17.21 3.59 -20.32
CA ASP A 430 17.99 4.10 -21.45
C ASP A 430 19.49 3.89 -21.26
N HIS A 431 19.98 4.12 -20.05
CA HIS A 431 21.37 3.81 -19.70
C HIS A 431 21.64 2.31 -19.83
N ALA A 432 20.76 1.45 -19.30
CA ALA A 432 20.90 0.00 -19.41
C ALA A 432 20.97 -0.47 -20.87
N ARG A 433 20.05 0.01 -21.71
CA ARG A 433 20.03 -0.27 -23.16
C ARG A 433 21.32 0.18 -23.85
N THR A 434 21.87 1.33 -23.47
CA THR A 434 23.13 1.85 -24.04
C THR A 434 24.33 1.02 -23.58
N ALA A 435 24.35 0.56 -22.33
CA ALA A 435 25.41 -0.30 -21.80
C ALA A 435 25.47 -1.66 -22.53
N ILE A 436 24.31 -2.22 -22.89
CA ILE A 436 24.21 -3.46 -23.70
C ILE A 436 24.94 -3.31 -25.05
N LEU A 437 24.86 -2.15 -25.71
CA LEU A 437 25.54 -1.92 -27.00
C LEU A 437 27.07 -2.05 -26.92
N ASN A 438 27.65 -1.83 -25.73
CA ASN A 438 29.07 -1.99 -25.48
C ASN A 438 29.41 -3.33 -24.76
N PHE A 439 28.47 -4.29 -24.74
CA PHE A 439 28.61 -5.57 -24.04
C PHE A 439 28.93 -5.42 -22.54
N ASP A 440 28.50 -4.30 -21.91
CA ASP A 440 28.61 -4.05 -20.47
C ASP A 440 27.31 -4.43 -19.77
N TYR A 441 27.08 -5.74 -19.72
CA TYR A 441 25.84 -6.32 -19.25
C TYR A 441 25.65 -6.21 -17.74
N ARG A 442 26.75 -6.13 -16.96
CA ARG A 442 26.68 -5.91 -15.51
C ARG A 442 26.10 -4.54 -15.19
N THR A 443 26.58 -3.49 -15.84
CA THR A 443 26.00 -2.14 -15.72
C THR A 443 24.55 -2.13 -16.19
N ALA A 444 24.22 -2.85 -17.27
CA ALA A 444 22.85 -2.94 -17.73
C ALA A 444 21.91 -3.57 -16.69
N ALA A 445 22.31 -4.67 -16.07
CA ALA A 445 21.53 -5.32 -15.02
C ALA A 445 21.30 -4.39 -13.82
N GLU A 446 22.35 -3.73 -13.31
CA GLU A 446 22.24 -2.75 -12.22
C GLU A 446 21.27 -1.60 -12.55
N ARG A 447 21.33 -1.09 -13.78
CA ARG A 447 20.47 0.00 -14.22
C ARG A 447 19.01 -0.43 -14.42
N TYR A 448 18.76 -1.66 -14.86
CA TYR A 448 17.41 -2.20 -14.85
C TYR A 448 16.87 -2.44 -13.44
N GLU A 449 17.71 -2.86 -12.50
CA GLU A 449 17.32 -2.95 -11.08
C GLU A 449 16.92 -1.58 -10.52
N ASP A 450 17.69 -0.52 -10.83
CA ASP A 450 17.35 0.85 -10.43
C ASP A 450 16.01 1.31 -11.04
N ALA A 451 15.74 0.96 -12.30
CA ALA A 451 14.46 1.23 -12.96
C ALA A 451 13.30 0.47 -12.30
N PHE A 452 13.51 -0.79 -11.91
CA PHE A 452 12.56 -1.59 -11.14
C PHE A 452 12.19 -0.90 -9.82
N ARG A 453 13.18 -0.43 -9.03
CA ARG A 453 12.94 0.26 -7.76
C ARG A 453 12.10 1.53 -7.91
N GLN A 454 12.21 2.21 -9.06
CA GLN A 454 11.36 3.37 -9.35
C GLN A 454 9.92 3.01 -9.71
N THR A 455 9.65 1.77 -10.13
CA THR A 455 8.36 1.37 -10.70
C THR A 455 7.57 0.37 -9.87
N GLU A 456 8.21 -0.36 -8.95
CA GLU A 456 7.58 -1.46 -8.18
C GLU A 456 6.23 -1.09 -7.54
N ARG A 457 6.13 0.10 -6.95
CA ARG A 457 4.88 0.62 -6.36
C ARG A 457 3.93 1.27 -7.38
N TRP A 458 4.48 1.79 -8.48
CA TRP A 458 3.84 2.82 -9.32
C TRP A 458 3.35 2.29 -10.67
N ASP A 459 3.97 1.24 -11.18
CA ASP A 459 3.65 0.55 -12.42
C ASP A 459 4.13 -0.92 -12.35
N PRO A 460 3.26 -1.84 -11.89
CA PRO A 460 3.60 -3.26 -11.77
C PRO A 460 4.04 -3.90 -13.09
N LYS A 461 3.50 -3.42 -14.23
CA LYS A 461 3.87 -3.95 -15.55
C LYS A 461 5.29 -3.53 -15.92
N ALA A 462 5.63 -2.25 -15.73
CA ALA A 462 6.98 -1.77 -15.98
C ALA A 462 7.99 -2.44 -15.02
N ALA A 463 7.62 -2.59 -13.74
CA ALA A 463 8.45 -3.26 -12.75
C ALA A 463 8.78 -4.71 -13.17
N PHE A 464 7.77 -5.49 -13.56
CA PHE A 464 7.98 -6.85 -14.07
C PHE A 464 8.93 -6.88 -15.27
N LEU A 465 8.73 -5.99 -16.25
CA LEU A 465 9.59 -5.93 -17.44
C LEU A 465 11.04 -5.58 -17.08
N TYR A 466 11.27 -4.58 -16.23
CA TYR A 466 12.61 -4.22 -15.81
C TYR A 466 13.29 -5.34 -15.02
N LYS A 467 12.55 -6.10 -14.22
CA LYS A 467 13.10 -7.27 -13.53
C LYS A 467 13.49 -8.40 -14.49
N VAL A 468 12.70 -8.63 -15.54
CA VAL A 468 13.05 -9.59 -16.61
C VAL A 468 14.28 -9.10 -17.39
N PHE A 469 14.37 -7.81 -17.74
CA PHE A 469 15.53 -7.27 -18.46
C PHE A 469 16.82 -7.27 -17.63
N GLU A 470 16.72 -7.10 -16.30
CA GLU A 470 17.83 -7.32 -15.38
C GLU A 470 18.36 -8.76 -15.49
N ALA A 471 17.47 -9.75 -15.43
CA ALA A 471 17.83 -11.16 -15.57
C ALA A 471 18.40 -11.47 -16.96
N ASP A 472 17.79 -10.98 -18.03
CA ASP A 472 18.28 -11.18 -19.41
C ASP A 472 19.71 -10.61 -19.58
N ALA A 473 19.99 -9.43 -19.01
CA ALA A 473 21.34 -8.85 -19.03
C ALA A 473 22.34 -9.72 -18.25
N LEU A 474 21.95 -10.28 -17.09
CA LEU A 474 22.80 -11.20 -16.33
C LEU A 474 23.02 -12.53 -17.09
N THR A 475 22.02 -13.01 -17.82
CA THR A 475 22.14 -14.16 -18.72
C THR A 475 23.17 -13.89 -19.80
N ASP A 476 23.10 -12.74 -20.48
CA ASP A 476 24.06 -12.33 -21.50
C ASP A 476 25.48 -12.17 -20.91
N GLN A 477 25.60 -11.58 -19.71
CA GLN A 477 26.88 -11.50 -18.99
C GLN A 477 27.46 -12.91 -18.80
N GLY A 478 26.65 -13.83 -18.31
CA GLY A 478 27.07 -15.20 -18.06
C GLY A 478 27.44 -15.95 -19.34
N MET A 479 26.61 -15.84 -20.39
CA MET A 479 26.84 -16.52 -21.66
C MET A 479 28.06 -15.97 -22.40
N VAL A 480 28.13 -14.65 -22.60
CA VAL A 480 29.16 -13.99 -23.42
C VAL A 480 30.51 -13.92 -22.69
N LYS A 481 30.51 -13.70 -21.36
CA LYS A 481 31.76 -13.59 -20.58
C LYS A 481 32.20 -14.90 -19.93
N GLY A 482 31.40 -15.96 -20.01
CA GLY A 482 31.73 -17.25 -19.40
C GLY A 482 31.54 -17.29 -17.88
N GLU A 483 30.73 -16.39 -17.31
CA GLU A 483 30.59 -16.21 -15.86
C GLU A 483 29.41 -16.99 -15.27
N ASN A 484 29.66 -18.17 -14.69
CA ASN A 484 28.59 -18.99 -14.08
C ASN A 484 27.87 -18.27 -12.92
N ALA A 485 28.57 -17.42 -12.16
CA ALA A 485 27.95 -16.64 -11.08
C ALA A 485 26.86 -15.68 -11.59
N ALA A 486 27.08 -15.07 -12.77
CA ALA A 486 26.08 -14.20 -13.40
C ALA A 486 24.86 -14.99 -13.87
N LEU A 487 25.06 -16.19 -14.45
CA LEU A 487 23.94 -17.07 -14.82
C LEU A 487 23.13 -17.50 -13.58
N GLN A 488 23.79 -17.82 -12.46
CA GLN A 488 23.05 -18.15 -11.23
C GLN A 488 22.25 -16.95 -10.72
N GLN A 489 22.85 -15.76 -10.72
CA GLN A 489 22.15 -14.54 -10.34
C GLN A 489 20.94 -14.27 -11.25
N ALA A 490 21.06 -14.52 -12.56
CA ALA A 490 19.95 -14.38 -13.51
C ALA A 490 18.78 -15.31 -13.14
N VAL A 491 19.06 -16.58 -12.79
CA VAL A 491 18.03 -17.53 -12.32
C VAL A 491 17.30 -16.99 -11.08
N ASP A 492 18.04 -16.47 -10.10
CA ASP A 492 17.45 -15.91 -8.88
C ASP A 492 16.56 -14.68 -9.18
N VAL A 493 16.97 -13.84 -10.14
CA VAL A 493 16.20 -12.66 -10.58
C VAL A 493 14.95 -13.07 -11.36
N TYR A 494 15.01 -14.10 -12.22
CA TYR A 494 13.84 -14.65 -12.89
C TYR A 494 12.81 -15.20 -11.90
N GLU A 495 13.24 -15.94 -10.89
CA GLU A 495 12.36 -16.42 -9.81
C GLU A 495 11.71 -15.27 -9.05
N ALA A 496 12.47 -14.21 -8.72
CA ALA A 496 11.91 -13.01 -8.11
C ALA A 496 10.87 -12.31 -9.01
N ALA A 497 11.11 -12.25 -10.32
CA ALA A 497 10.18 -11.65 -11.27
C ALA A 497 8.84 -12.42 -11.34
N LYS A 498 8.84 -13.75 -11.21
CA LYS A 498 7.62 -14.58 -11.19
C LYS A 498 6.72 -14.33 -9.98
N LEU A 499 7.28 -13.81 -8.87
CA LEU A 499 6.55 -13.52 -7.64
C LEU A 499 5.85 -12.15 -7.65
N LEU A 500 6.10 -11.31 -8.66
CA LEU A 500 5.48 -9.98 -8.75
C LEU A 500 3.96 -10.09 -9.03
N PRO A 501 3.11 -9.33 -8.32
CA PRO A 501 1.66 -9.48 -8.39
C PRO A 501 1.06 -8.94 -9.71
N GLY A 502 0.04 -9.65 -10.23
CA GLY A 502 -0.93 -9.09 -11.18
C GLY A 502 -0.48 -8.93 -12.63
N VAL A 503 0.62 -9.53 -13.07
CA VAL A 503 1.14 -9.34 -14.44
C VAL A 503 0.95 -10.57 -15.33
N THR A 504 0.21 -10.40 -16.43
CA THR A 504 -0.06 -11.41 -17.47
C THR A 504 0.63 -11.11 -18.80
N VAL A 505 1.42 -10.03 -18.85
CA VAL A 505 2.13 -9.58 -20.05
C VAL A 505 3.18 -10.61 -20.44
N PHE A 506 3.34 -10.87 -21.76
CA PHE A 506 4.21 -11.93 -22.29
C PHE A 506 3.95 -13.34 -21.73
N GLY A 507 2.71 -13.63 -21.30
CA GLY A 507 2.37 -14.92 -20.69
C GLY A 507 2.69 -15.00 -19.19
N GLY A 508 3.04 -13.87 -18.56
CA GLY A 508 3.34 -13.79 -17.13
C GLY A 508 4.54 -14.66 -16.75
N PRO A 509 4.50 -15.38 -15.62
CA PRO A 509 5.57 -16.29 -15.20
C PRO A 509 6.00 -17.32 -16.25
N ALA A 510 5.09 -17.76 -17.13
CA ALA A 510 5.42 -18.72 -18.19
C ALA A 510 6.32 -18.12 -19.28
N GLY A 511 6.21 -16.82 -19.57
CA GLY A 511 7.11 -16.15 -20.51
C GLY A 511 8.54 -16.09 -20.00
N VAL A 512 8.70 -15.87 -18.69
CA VAL A 512 10.00 -15.83 -17.99
C VAL A 512 10.70 -17.20 -18.03
N ALA A 513 9.92 -18.27 -17.90
CA ALA A 513 10.41 -19.64 -17.85
C ALA A 513 11.22 -20.04 -19.11
N ILE A 514 10.97 -19.44 -20.27
CA ILE A 514 11.76 -19.73 -21.48
C ILE A 514 13.22 -19.30 -21.28
N ASN A 515 13.45 -18.04 -20.91
CA ASN A 515 14.80 -17.50 -20.76
C ASN A 515 15.50 -18.06 -19.53
N GLU A 516 14.77 -18.30 -18.45
CA GLU A 516 15.32 -18.98 -17.27
C GLU A 516 15.75 -20.41 -17.59
N GLY A 517 14.93 -21.19 -18.31
CA GLY A 517 15.29 -22.53 -18.75
C GLY A 517 16.54 -22.53 -19.62
N ILE A 518 16.67 -21.54 -20.52
CA ILE A 518 17.85 -21.36 -21.37
C ILE A 518 19.09 -21.08 -20.50
N THR A 519 18.94 -20.22 -19.50
CA THR A 519 20.00 -19.88 -18.53
C THR A 519 20.44 -21.10 -17.72
N LEU A 520 19.48 -21.91 -17.27
CA LEU A 520 19.72 -23.16 -16.55
C LEU A 520 20.41 -24.20 -17.45
N THR A 521 20.05 -24.30 -18.73
CA THR A 521 20.73 -25.19 -19.68
C THR A 521 22.17 -24.74 -19.92
N ALA A 522 22.42 -23.44 -20.07
CA ALA A 522 23.78 -22.91 -20.22
C ALA A 522 24.65 -23.12 -18.97
N LEU A 523 24.08 -22.99 -17.77
CA LEU A 523 24.74 -23.42 -16.53
C LEU A 523 25.02 -24.91 -16.53
N ALA A 524 24.03 -25.71 -16.92
CA ALA A 524 24.15 -27.15 -16.97
C ALA A 524 25.32 -27.55 -17.86
N GLU A 525 25.42 -27.03 -19.09
CA GLU A 525 26.53 -27.31 -20.03
C GLU A 525 27.93 -27.08 -19.43
N ARG A 526 28.07 -26.15 -18.48
CA ARG A 526 29.34 -25.77 -17.84
C ARG A 526 29.60 -26.46 -16.51
N GLU A 527 28.56 -26.97 -15.86
CA GLU A 527 28.64 -27.70 -14.59
C GLU A 527 28.61 -29.21 -14.84
N ASN A 528 29.15 -30.02 -13.93
CA ASN A 528 29.00 -31.48 -13.98
C ASN A 528 27.71 -31.91 -13.24
N GLY A 529 27.08 -33.00 -13.68
CA GLY A 529 25.89 -33.58 -13.03
C GLY A 529 24.56 -33.21 -13.70
N THR A 530 23.44 -33.66 -13.13
CA THR A 530 22.12 -33.60 -13.79
C THR A 530 21.16 -32.58 -13.19
N ALA A 531 21.43 -32.09 -11.98
CA ALA A 531 20.50 -31.24 -11.23
C ALA A 531 20.04 -29.98 -11.99
N ARG A 532 20.93 -29.28 -12.68
CA ARG A 532 20.58 -28.11 -13.50
C ARG A 532 19.73 -28.46 -14.71
N VAL A 533 20.00 -29.60 -15.33
CA VAL A 533 19.22 -30.10 -16.47
C VAL A 533 17.80 -30.44 -16.00
N GLU A 534 17.67 -31.10 -14.84
CA GLU A 534 16.39 -31.42 -14.21
C GLU A 534 15.59 -30.15 -13.88
N GLN A 535 16.24 -29.11 -13.36
CA GLN A 535 15.62 -27.80 -13.14
C GLN A 535 15.12 -27.18 -14.45
N ALA A 536 15.95 -27.14 -15.51
CA ALA A 536 15.56 -26.61 -16.81
C ALA A 536 14.36 -27.36 -17.40
N ILE A 537 14.36 -28.69 -17.33
CA ILE A 537 13.23 -29.53 -17.77
C ILE A 537 11.96 -29.17 -17.00
N GLY A 538 12.03 -29.05 -15.68
CA GLY A 538 10.89 -28.68 -14.85
C GLY A 538 10.29 -27.31 -15.23
N VAL A 539 11.15 -26.32 -15.43
CA VAL A 539 10.75 -24.96 -15.86
C VAL A 539 10.05 -24.98 -17.22
N TYR A 540 10.56 -25.73 -18.20
CA TYR A 540 9.90 -25.87 -19.50
C TYR A 540 8.59 -26.65 -19.42
N GLU A 541 8.52 -27.72 -18.64
CA GLU A 541 7.29 -28.49 -18.43
C GLU A 541 6.18 -27.64 -17.78
N ASP A 542 6.54 -26.78 -16.83
CA ASP A 542 5.63 -25.80 -16.25
C ASP A 542 5.15 -24.76 -17.27
N ALA A 543 6.06 -24.24 -18.11
CA ALA A 543 5.71 -23.32 -19.18
C ALA A 543 4.71 -23.94 -20.18
N LEU A 544 4.85 -25.24 -20.50
CA LEU A 544 3.93 -25.97 -21.39
C LEU A 544 2.52 -26.21 -20.80
N LYS A 545 2.32 -26.00 -19.50
CA LYS A 545 0.96 -26.01 -18.90
C LYS A 545 0.19 -24.73 -19.27
N VAL A 546 0.89 -23.64 -19.53
CA VAL A 546 0.32 -22.33 -19.87
C VAL A 546 0.31 -22.12 -21.38
N PHE A 547 1.48 -22.26 -22.02
CA PHE A 547 1.60 -22.19 -23.47
C PHE A 547 1.06 -23.47 -24.09
N THR A 548 0.07 -23.32 -24.96
CA THR A 548 -0.52 -24.46 -25.69
C THR A 548 -0.43 -24.21 -27.18
N ARG A 549 -0.28 -25.26 -27.98
CA ARG A 549 -0.24 -25.18 -29.45
C ARG A 549 -1.37 -24.32 -30.05
N LYS A 550 -2.56 -24.33 -29.44
CA LYS A 550 -3.72 -23.58 -29.94
C LYS A 550 -3.66 -22.09 -29.60
N ARG A 551 -3.21 -21.73 -28.40
CA ARG A 551 -3.23 -20.34 -27.91
C ARG A 551 -1.93 -19.60 -28.21
N ASN A 552 -0.81 -20.30 -28.16
CA ASN A 552 0.55 -19.76 -28.23
C ASN A 552 1.43 -20.70 -29.07
N PRO A 553 1.13 -20.88 -30.38
CA PRO A 553 1.81 -21.88 -31.20
C PRO A 553 3.33 -21.68 -31.25
N GLN A 554 3.81 -20.43 -31.33
CA GLN A 554 5.23 -20.12 -31.46
C GLN A 554 5.97 -20.33 -30.13
N GLU A 555 5.45 -19.80 -29.02
CA GLU A 555 6.05 -19.98 -27.69
C GLU A 555 6.02 -21.44 -27.28
N TRP A 556 4.89 -22.13 -27.53
CA TRP A 556 4.78 -23.56 -27.27
C TRP A 556 5.81 -24.36 -28.07
N ALA A 557 6.00 -24.07 -29.36
CA ALA A 557 7.01 -24.76 -30.16
C ALA A 557 8.44 -24.42 -29.71
N THR A 558 8.71 -23.17 -29.30
CA THR A 558 10.01 -22.74 -28.77
C THR A 558 10.36 -23.49 -27.48
N VAL A 559 9.40 -23.61 -26.55
CA VAL A 559 9.59 -24.40 -25.33
C VAL A 559 9.84 -25.87 -25.66
N GLN A 560 9.15 -26.44 -26.66
CA GLN A 560 9.40 -27.82 -27.10
C GLN A 560 10.81 -28.01 -27.67
N ILE A 561 11.33 -27.05 -28.43
CA ILE A 561 12.72 -27.08 -28.94
C ILE A 561 13.71 -27.09 -27.78
N ASN A 562 13.56 -26.15 -26.85
CA ASN A 562 14.49 -26.02 -25.73
C ASN A 562 14.40 -27.20 -24.76
N LEU A 563 13.19 -27.73 -24.54
CA LEU A 563 12.98 -28.97 -23.78
C LEU A 563 13.63 -30.17 -24.46
N GLY A 564 13.60 -30.23 -25.80
CA GLY A 564 14.31 -31.25 -26.57
C GLY A 564 15.82 -31.20 -26.35
N ASN A 565 16.41 -30.01 -26.43
CA ASN A 565 17.85 -29.80 -26.16
C ASN A 565 18.22 -30.15 -24.71
N ALA A 566 17.37 -29.81 -23.74
CA ALA A 566 17.59 -30.20 -22.34
C ALA A 566 17.52 -31.73 -22.14
N TYR A 567 16.62 -32.41 -22.86
CA TYR A 567 16.55 -33.87 -22.83
C TYR A 567 17.75 -34.54 -23.51
N ASP A 568 18.29 -33.98 -24.59
CA ASP A 568 19.55 -34.42 -25.21
C ASP A 568 20.71 -34.32 -24.21
N LEU A 569 20.89 -33.14 -23.58
CA LEU A 569 21.92 -32.94 -22.55
C LEU A 569 21.76 -33.92 -21.37
N MET A 570 20.52 -34.23 -20.98
CA MET A 570 20.20 -35.24 -19.98
C MET A 570 20.63 -36.64 -20.42
N ALA A 571 20.36 -37.00 -21.68
CA ALA A 571 20.72 -38.28 -22.29
C ALA A 571 22.24 -38.47 -22.35
N GLN A 572 22.98 -37.42 -22.70
CA GLN A 572 24.45 -37.43 -22.73
C GLN A 572 25.06 -37.63 -21.34
N ARG A 573 24.41 -37.15 -20.26
CA ARG A 573 24.95 -37.17 -18.89
C ARG A 573 24.57 -38.38 -18.06
N ALA A 574 23.28 -38.70 -17.98
CA ALA A 574 22.80 -39.84 -17.19
C ALA A 574 22.80 -41.15 -17.98
N GLY A 575 22.96 -41.07 -19.30
CA GLY A 575 22.69 -42.20 -20.18
C GLY A 575 21.21 -42.56 -20.21
N GLY A 576 20.86 -43.46 -21.13
CA GLY A 576 19.53 -44.05 -21.22
C GLY A 576 18.73 -43.59 -22.44
N MET A 577 18.27 -44.57 -23.22
CA MET A 577 17.52 -44.37 -24.46
C MET A 577 16.18 -43.62 -24.27
N ALA A 578 15.66 -43.57 -23.05
CA ALA A 578 14.39 -42.88 -22.76
C ALA A 578 14.50 -41.36 -23.01
N TYR A 579 15.64 -40.74 -22.70
CA TYR A 579 15.83 -39.30 -22.86
C TYR A 579 15.99 -38.89 -24.33
N TYR A 580 16.78 -39.62 -25.12
CA TYR A 580 16.84 -39.43 -26.58
C TYR A 580 15.44 -39.51 -27.23
N ASN A 581 14.61 -40.47 -26.81
CA ASN A 581 13.23 -40.56 -27.30
C ASN A 581 12.36 -39.37 -26.89
N LYS A 582 12.54 -38.84 -25.68
CA LYS A 582 11.84 -37.62 -25.22
C LYS A 582 12.29 -36.39 -26.01
N ALA A 583 13.57 -36.26 -26.31
CA ALA A 583 14.11 -35.18 -27.15
C ALA A 583 13.49 -35.21 -28.56
N ILE A 584 13.51 -36.38 -29.21
CA ILE A 584 12.88 -36.59 -30.52
C ILE A 584 11.39 -36.24 -30.50
N GLU A 585 10.66 -36.67 -29.46
CA GLU A 585 9.24 -36.35 -29.32
C GLU A 585 9.01 -34.83 -29.20
N ALA A 586 9.80 -34.14 -28.38
CA ALA A 586 9.70 -32.69 -28.23
C ALA A 586 9.98 -31.95 -29.56
N PHE A 587 11.04 -32.33 -30.30
CA PHE A 587 11.31 -31.78 -31.62
C PHE A 587 10.19 -32.07 -32.63
N ARG A 588 9.60 -33.28 -32.61
CA ARG A 588 8.43 -33.62 -33.43
C ARG A 588 7.19 -32.82 -33.07
N GLN A 589 7.02 -32.45 -31.80
CA GLN A 589 5.95 -31.54 -31.38
C GLN A 589 6.18 -30.15 -31.97
N ALA A 590 7.40 -29.61 -31.91
CA ALA A 590 7.75 -28.32 -32.52
C ALA A 590 7.53 -28.30 -34.06
N LEU A 591 7.81 -29.41 -34.76
CA LEU A 591 7.54 -29.57 -36.19
C LEU A 591 6.05 -29.46 -36.57
N LYS A 592 5.11 -29.57 -35.61
CA LYS A 592 3.68 -29.32 -35.86
C LYS A 592 3.37 -27.84 -36.10
N VAL A 593 4.29 -26.94 -35.73
CA VAL A 593 4.20 -25.49 -35.93
C VAL A 593 5.19 -25.06 -37.01
N TYR A 594 6.48 -25.39 -36.84
CA TYR A 594 7.53 -25.09 -37.81
C TYR A 594 7.57 -26.17 -38.90
N ARG A 595 6.66 -26.03 -39.87
CA ARG A 595 6.60 -26.89 -41.06
C ARG A 595 7.48 -26.33 -42.17
N LYS A 596 7.95 -27.20 -43.06
CA LYS A 596 8.81 -26.83 -44.19
C LYS A 596 8.23 -25.70 -45.05
N GLU A 597 6.90 -25.63 -45.19
CA GLU A 597 6.24 -24.58 -45.99
C GLU A 597 6.07 -23.24 -45.25
N ILE A 598 6.17 -23.25 -43.92
CA ILE A 598 5.94 -22.08 -43.05
C ILE A 598 7.28 -21.45 -42.68
N ASP A 599 8.20 -22.27 -42.16
CA ASP A 599 9.53 -21.87 -41.74
C ASP A 599 10.51 -22.98 -42.13
N PRO A 600 11.04 -22.94 -43.37
CA PRO A 600 11.92 -23.97 -43.89
C PRO A 600 13.19 -24.15 -43.05
N ASP A 601 13.74 -23.06 -42.51
CA ASP A 601 15.01 -23.06 -41.79
C ASP A 601 14.87 -23.69 -40.41
N ALA A 602 13.86 -23.27 -39.63
CA ALA A 602 13.55 -23.90 -38.34
C ALA A 602 13.17 -25.38 -38.51
N TRP A 603 12.41 -25.70 -39.57
CA TRP A 603 12.10 -27.09 -39.90
C TRP A 603 13.37 -27.92 -40.17
N ALA A 604 14.32 -27.39 -40.95
CA ALA A 604 15.58 -28.08 -41.25
C ALA A 604 16.44 -28.27 -40.00
N GLY A 605 16.51 -27.26 -39.12
CA GLY A 605 17.17 -27.37 -37.82
C GLY A 605 16.58 -28.48 -36.94
N LEU A 606 15.25 -28.56 -36.88
CA LEU A 606 14.57 -29.62 -36.14
C LEU A 606 14.82 -31.01 -36.74
N GLN A 607 14.87 -31.15 -38.06
CA GLN A 607 15.23 -32.41 -38.71
C GLN A 607 16.67 -32.81 -38.38
N ASN A 608 17.62 -31.86 -38.42
CA ASN A 608 19.00 -32.12 -38.04
C ASN A 608 19.10 -32.56 -36.57
N ASN A 609 18.40 -31.91 -35.65
CA ASN A 609 18.41 -32.31 -34.24
C ASN A 609 17.83 -33.72 -34.05
N ILE A 610 16.68 -34.03 -34.68
CA ILE A 610 16.12 -35.40 -34.67
C ILE A 610 17.11 -36.42 -35.22
N GLY A 611 17.82 -36.08 -36.30
CA GLY A 611 18.87 -36.92 -36.89
C GLY A 611 20.00 -37.19 -35.91
N ASN A 612 20.46 -36.17 -35.17
CA ASN A 612 21.49 -36.31 -34.13
C ASN A 612 21.06 -37.29 -33.03
N GLU A 613 19.84 -37.12 -32.48
CA GLU A 613 19.31 -38.02 -31.44
C GLU A 613 19.21 -39.48 -31.93
N LEU A 614 18.77 -39.67 -33.18
CA LEU A 614 18.66 -40.99 -33.79
C LEU A 614 20.03 -41.62 -34.04
N SER A 615 21.01 -40.82 -34.48
CA SER A 615 22.39 -41.28 -34.70
C SER A 615 23.08 -41.64 -33.38
N ALA A 616 22.83 -40.89 -32.30
CA ALA A 616 23.34 -41.19 -30.96
C ALA A 616 22.80 -42.54 -30.42
N MET A 617 21.60 -42.93 -30.83
CA MET A 617 21.02 -44.26 -30.56
C MET A 617 21.48 -45.35 -31.56
N GLY A 618 22.52 -45.10 -32.36
CA GLY A 618 23.07 -45.99 -33.38
C GLY A 618 23.76 -47.26 -32.84
N ASP A 619 24.04 -47.34 -31.53
CA ASP A 619 24.66 -48.50 -30.88
C ASP A 619 23.66 -49.37 -30.08
N ALA A 620 22.35 -49.07 -30.18
CA ALA A 620 21.26 -49.73 -29.47
C ALA A 620 20.72 -50.99 -30.18
N GLY A 621 19.84 -51.75 -29.51
CA GLY A 621 19.18 -52.95 -30.08
C GLY A 621 18.37 -52.75 -31.37
N ASN A 622 18.21 -51.50 -31.84
CA ASN A 622 17.58 -51.13 -33.12
C ASN A 622 18.47 -50.23 -34.01
N ALA A 623 19.80 -50.30 -33.83
CA ALA A 623 20.84 -49.52 -34.50
C ALA A 623 20.55 -49.20 -35.98
N LYS A 624 20.38 -50.23 -36.82
CA LYS A 624 20.15 -50.06 -38.27
C LYS A 624 18.93 -49.19 -38.59
N LYS A 625 17.84 -49.37 -37.86
CA LYS A 625 16.60 -48.61 -38.05
C LYS A 625 16.79 -47.16 -37.67
N ASN A 626 17.38 -46.90 -36.50
CA ASN A 626 17.62 -45.55 -36.01
C ASN A 626 18.54 -44.78 -36.97
N LEU A 627 19.65 -45.39 -37.41
CA LEU A 627 20.58 -44.79 -38.36
C LEU A 627 19.93 -44.51 -39.72
N SER A 628 19.07 -45.41 -40.22
CA SER A 628 18.33 -45.16 -41.47
C SER A 628 17.40 -43.94 -41.33
N GLN A 629 16.71 -43.80 -40.19
CA GLN A 629 15.85 -42.65 -39.91
C GLN A 629 16.66 -41.35 -39.70
N ALA A 630 17.87 -41.44 -39.13
CA ALA A 630 18.78 -40.30 -39.01
C ALA A 630 19.19 -39.77 -40.39
N ILE A 631 19.59 -40.67 -41.29
CA ILE A 631 19.93 -40.36 -42.69
C ILE A 631 18.75 -39.68 -43.40
N GLU A 632 17.53 -40.19 -43.24
CA GLU A 632 16.32 -39.57 -43.79
C GLU A 632 16.10 -38.14 -43.26
N ALA A 633 16.29 -37.93 -41.95
CA ALA A 633 16.12 -36.63 -41.31
C ALA A 633 17.17 -35.62 -41.80
N PHE A 634 18.46 -35.99 -41.85
CA PHE A 634 19.51 -35.13 -42.38
C PHE A 634 19.32 -34.79 -43.85
N HIS A 635 18.95 -35.77 -44.69
CA HIS A 635 18.57 -35.49 -46.09
C HIS A 635 17.41 -34.50 -46.15
N GLY A 636 16.42 -34.64 -45.27
CA GLY A 636 15.36 -33.67 -45.07
C GLY A 636 15.91 -32.25 -44.86
N ALA A 637 16.77 -32.06 -43.86
CA ALA A 637 17.41 -30.77 -43.57
C ALA A 637 18.17 -30.20 -44.79
N LEU A 638 18.94 -31.05 -45.48
CA LEU A 638 19.74 -30.68 -46.65
C LEU A 638 18.90 -30.30 -47.89
N THR A 639 17.60 -30.64 -47.92
CA THR A 639 16.71 -30.10 -48.96
C THR A 639 16.44 -28.60 -48.82
N VAL A 640 16.74 -28.02 -47.65
CA VAL A 640 16.60 -26.59 -47.36
C VAL A 640 17.97 -25.95 -47.21
N TRP A 641 18.83 -26.56 -46.38
CA TRP A 641 20.19 -26.12 -46.16
C TRP A 641 21.09 -26.59 -47.30
N THR A 642 21.23 -25.77 -48.33
CA THR A 642 22.12 -26.06 -49.46
C THR A 642 23.46 -25.37 -49.30
N ARG A 643 24.49 -25.96 -49.93
CA ARG A 643 25.87 -25.46 -49.93
C ARG A 643 25.97 -23.99 -50.35
N GLU A 644 25.15 -23.56 -51.31
CA GLU A 644 25.18 -22.20 -51.86
C GLU A 644 24.51 -21.17 -50.96
N LYS A 645 23.46 -21.56 -50.22
CA LYS A 645 22.64 -20.63 -49.43
C LYS A 645 23.15 -20.47 -48.02
N VAL A 646 23.47 -21.59 -47.36
CA VAL A 646 23.84 -21.65 -45.95
C VAL A 646 24.98 -22.67 -45.76
N PRO A 647 26.18 -22.38 -46.31
CA PRO A 647 27.28 -23.34 -46.40
C PRO A 647 27.68 -23.95 -45.05
N VAL A 648 27.60 -23.18 -43.96
CA VAL A 648 27.98 -23.66 -42.62
C VAL A 648 26.96 -24.69 -42.10
N GLN A 649 25.66 -24.38 -42.18
CA GLN A 649 24.58 -25.29 -41.78
C GLN A 649 24.53 -26.52 -42.67
N TRP A 650 24.72 -26.35 -43.98
CA TRP A 650 24.85 -27.47 -44.92
C TRP A 650 26.01 -28.38 -44.52
N ALA A 651 27.22 -27.84 -44.31
CA ALA A 651 28.39 -28.62 -43.93
C ALA A 651 28.21 -29.34 -42.59
N MET A 652 27.46 -28.76 -41.66
CA MET A 652 27.09 -29.41 -40.40
C MET A 652 26.16 -30.60 -40.62
N ALA A 653 25.04 -30.41 -41.33
CA ALA A 653 24.08 -31.49 -41.59
C ALA A 653 24.68 -32.60 -42.47
N GLU A 654 25.51 -32.24 -43.46
CA GLU A 654 26.20 -33.19 -44.33
C GLU A 654 27.25 -34.00 -43.56
N ALA A 655 27.99 -33.38 -42.64
CA ALA A 655 28.92 -34.11 -41.76
C ALA A 655 28.18 -35.10 -40.84
N ASN A 656 27.04 -34.69 -40.27
CA ASN A 656 26.24 -35.56 -39.42
C ASN A 656 25.65 -36.73 -40.23
N LEU A 657 25.16 -36.46 -41.44
CA LEU A 657 24.73 -37.46 -42.40
C LEU A 657 25.85 -38.48 -42.69
N ALA A 658 27.05 -38.00 -42.98
CA ALA A 658 28.21 -38.82 -43.27
C ALA A 658 28.60 -39.71 -42.08
N VAL A 659 28.50 -39.21 -40.83
CA VAL A 659 28.70 -40.01 -39.62
C VAL A 659 27.68 -41.15 -39.52
N SER A 660 26.39 -40.86 -39.75
CA SER A 660 25.33 -41.89 -39.70
C SER A 660 25.48 -42.91 -40.84
N MET A 661 25.86 -42.48 -42.04
CA MET A 661 26.20 -43.38 -43.15
C MET A 661 27.36 -44.31 -42.78
N ARG A 662 28.43 -43.78 -42.19
CA ARG A 662 29.56 -44.57 -41.71
C ARG A 662 29.11 -45.64 -40.70
N GLN A 663 28.37 -45.24 -39.66
CA GLN A 663 27.85 -46.14 -38.64
C GLN A 663 26.95 -47.22 -39.24
N LEU A 664 26.10 -46.87 -40.21
CA LEU A 664 25.23 -47.85 -40.87
C LEU A 664 26.03 -48.81 -41.75
N GLY A 665 27.06 -48.29 -42.44
CA GLY A 665 28.00 -49.08 -43.23
C GLY A 665 28.80 -50.08 -42.40
N ASP A 666 29.19 -49.71 -41.17
CA ASP A 666 29.85 -50.64 -40.23
C ASP A 666 28.96 -51.87 -39.92
N LEU A 667 27.63 -51.69 -39.93
CA LEU A 667 26.64 -52.74 -39.63
C LEU A 667 26.21 -53.54 -40.87
N GLN A 668 26.65 -53.15 -42.06
CA GLN A 668 26.32 -53.77 -43.35
C GLN A 668 27.56 -54.43 -43.95
N ASP A 669 27.35 -55.38 -44.86
CA ASP A 669 28.47 -56.08 -45.51
C ASP A 669 29.03 -55.32 -46.73
N GLY A 670 28.23 -54.45 -47.36
CA GLY A 670 28.60 -53.66 -48.53
C GLY A 670 29.49 -52.44 -48.22
N THR A 671 30.14 -51.89 -49.24
CA THR A 671 31.02 -50.71 -49.11
C THR A 671 30.37 -49.41 -49.56
N GLU A 672 29.20 -49.47 -50.21
CA GLU A 672 28.55 -48.33 -50.87
C GLU A 672 28.24 -47.20 -49.86
N MET A 673 27.75 -47.57 -48.67
CA MET A 673 27.42 -46.59 -47.63
C MET A 673 28.68 -45.92 -47.04
N LEU A 674 29.78 -46.67 -46.94
CA LEU A 674 31.06 -46.16 -46.46
C LEU A 674 31.73 -45.27 -47.52
N GLU A 675 31.64 -45.63 -48.80
CA GLU A 675 32.12 -44.81 -49.93
C GLU A 675 31.34 -43.48 -50.02
N ALA A 676 30.01 -43.53 -49.83
CA ALA A 676 29.18 -42.32 -49.76
C ALA A 676 29.55 -41.43 -48.56
N SER A 677 29.83 -42.02 -47.39
CA SER A 677 30.30 -41.29 -46.20
C SER A 677 31.63 -40.56 -46.46
N VAL A 678 32.60 -41.22 -47.10
CA VAL A 678 33.89 -40.60 -47.47
C VAL A 678 33.67 -39.41 -48.40
N ALA A 679 32.91 -39.59 -49.47
CA ALA A 679 32.62 -38.52 -50.42
C ALA A 679 31.95 -37.30 -49.75
N ALA A 680 30.99 -37.55 -48.86
CA ALA A 680 30.32 -36.48 -48.11
C ALA A 680 31.27 -35.72 -47.17
N PHE A 681 32.19 -36.41 -46.49
CA PHE A 681 33.21 -35.72 -45.68
C PHE A 681 34.18 -34.90 -46.52
N GLU A 682 34.61 -35.39 -47.68
CA GLU A 682 35.45 -34.64 -48.62
C GLU A 682 34.76 -33.35 -49.08
N ASP A 683 33.47 -33.43 -49.44
CA ASP A 683 32.64 -32.28 -49.79
C ASP A 683 32.52 -31.26 -48.63
N VAL A 684 32.37 -31.74 -47.40
CA VAL A 684 32.33 -30.89 -46.19
C VAL A 684 33.65 -30.16 -45.99
N LEU A 685 34.80 -30.80 -46.24
CA LEU A 685 36.14 -30.20 -46.08
C LEU A 685 36.43 -29.08 -47.09
N GLU A 686 35.69 -29.02 -48.21
CA GLU A 686 35.76 -27.87 -49.12
C GLU A 686 35.16 -26.59 -48.51
N VAL A 687 34.29 -26.73 -47.50
CA VAL A 687 33.66 -25.60 -46.79
C VAL A 687 34.32 -25.37 -45.43
N ARG A 688 34.49 -26.44 -44.65
CA ARG A 688 35.22 -26.41 -43.38
C ARG A 688 36.70 -26.48 -43.66
N THR A 689 37.36 -25.34 -43.61
CA THR A 689 38.81 -25.26 -43.81
C THR A 689 39.51 -25.03 -42.49
N ARG A 690 40.76 -25.50 -42.37
CA ARG A 690 41.60 -25.33 -41.18
C ARG A 690 41.67 -23.87 -40.70
N ASP A 691 41.75 -22.91 -41.61
CA ASP A 691 41.88 -21.49 -41.25
C ASP A 691 40.58 -20.87 -40.74
N LYS A 692 39.42 -21.30 -41.28
CA LYS A 692 38.12 -20.70 -40.96
C LYS A 692 37.43 -21.37 -39.78
N GLN A 693 37.54 -22.70 -39.70
CA GLN A 693 36.83 -23.55 -38.75
C GLN A 693 37.76 -24.68 -38.27
N PRO A 694 38.87 -24.37 -37.57
CA PRO A 694 39.93 -25.35 -37.29
C PRO A 694 39.43 -26.58 -36.54
N VAL A 695 38.54 -26.41 -35.56
CA VAL A 695 38.02 -27.50 -34.72
C VAL A 695 37.08 -28.38 -35.52
N ASP A 696 36.12 -27.80 -36.24
CA ASP A 696 35.17 -28.56 -37.05
C ASP A 696 35.86 -29.25 -38.22
N TRP A 697 36.86 -28.60 -38.82
CA TRP A 697 37.74 -29.20 -39.84
C TRP A 697 38.45 -30.43 -39.27
N ALA A 698 39.11 -30.32 -38.13
CA ALA A 698 39.82 -31.46 -37.53
C ALA A 698 38.88 -32.60 -37.09
N SER A 699 37.68 -32.27 -36.60
CA SER A 699 36.64 -33.26 -36.31
C SER A 699 36.19 -33.99 -37.58
N THR A 700 36.02 -33.25 -38.68
CA THR A 700 35.66 -33.80 -39.99
C THR A 700 36.77 -34.71 -40.54
N GLU A 701 38.03 -34.30 -40.46
CA GLU A 701 39.21 -35.12 -40.84
C GLU A 701 39.28 -36.42 -40.01
N ASN A 702 39.05 -36.35 -38.70
CA ASN A 702 39.01 -37.55 -37.86
C ASN A 702 37.85 -38.50 -38.27
N ASN A 703 36.67 -37.96 -38.57
CA ASN A 703 35.55 -38.80 -38.99
C ASN A 703 35.75 -39.41 -40.39
N LEU A 704 36.37 -38.65 -41.31
CA LEU A 704 36.81 -39.14 -42.62
C LEU A 704 37.82 -40.29 -42.45
N GLY A 705 38.81 -40.14 -41.58
CA GLY A 705 39.76 -41.20 -41.26
C GLY A 705 39.10 -42.45 -40.71
N ALA A 706 38.07 -42.30 -39.86
CA ALA A 706 37.31 -43.43 -39.36
C ALA A 706 36.52 -44.17 -40.47
N ALA A 707 35.98 -43.43 -41.45
CA ALA A 707 35.29 -44.03 -42.60
C ALA A 707 36.25 -44.74 -43.56
N LEU A 708 37.41 -44.15 -43.86
CA LEU A 708 38.48 -44.76 -44.66
C LEU A 708 39.03 -46.03 -43.98
N LEU A 709 39.20 -45.99 -42.66
CA LEU A 709 39.62 -47.16 -41.87
C LEU A 709 38.60 -48.30 -41.99
N ALA A 710 37.30 -48.00 -41.95
CA ALA A 710 36.25 -49.01 -42.13
C ALA A 710 36.25 -49.59 -43.57
N LEU A 711 36.46 -48.75 -44.60
CA LEU A 711 36.60 -49.22 -45.99
C LEU A 711 37.80 -50.16 -46.16
N GLY A 712 38.94 -49.83 -45.56
CA GLY A 712 40.12 -50.69 -45.60
C GLY A 712 39.84 -52.07 -44.98
N GLN A 713 39.09 -52.11 -43.87
CA GLN A 713 38.70 -53.37 -43.20
C GLN A 713 37.77 -54.25 -44.06
N ARG A 714 36.98 -53.65 -44.95
CA ARG A 714 36.09 -54.36 -45.90
C ARG A 714 36.81 -54.90 -47.14
N GLY A 715 38.14 -54.86 -47.18
CA GLY A 715 38.94 -55.58 -48.19
C GLY A 715 39.36 -54.73 -49.39
N LYS A 716 39.32 -53.39 -49.30
CA LYS A 716 39.70 -52.48 -50.39
C LYS A 716 41.20 -52.13 -50.45
N GLY A 717 42.06 -52.84 -49.69
CA GLY A 717 43.52 -52.72 -49.76
C GLY A 717 44.14 -51.73 -48.76
N SER A 718 45.47 -51.77 -48.62
CA SER A 718 46.20 -51.00 -47.60
C SER A 718 46.28 -49.49 -47.86
N ASP A 719 45.93 -49.04 -49.07
CA ASP A 719 45.91 -47.62 -49.42
C ASP A 719 44.92 -46.82 -48.57
N TYR A 720 43.74 -47.38 -48.28
CA TYR A 720 42.76 -46.75 -47.38
C TYR A 720 43.26 -46.62 -45.95
N PHE A 721 44.06 -47.56 -45.45
CA PHE A 721 44.68 -47.43 -44.14
C PHE A 721 45.69 -46.27 -44.12
N ARG A 722 46.49 -46.10 -45.17
CA ARG A 722 47.42 -44.95 -45.28
C ARG A 722 46.68 -43.62 -45.35
N GLN A 723 45.61 -43.54 -46.15
CA GLN A 723 44.77 -42.34 -46.21
C GLN A 723 44.13 -42.04 -44.85
N SER A 724 43.63 -43.06 -44.14
CA SER A 724 43.06 -42.86 -42.80
C SER A 724 44.08 -42.25 -41.83
N ILE A 725 45.33 -42.72 -41.85
CA ILE A 725 46.41 -42.19 -41.00
C ILE A 725 46.68 -40.72 -41.36
N ASP A 726 46.79 -40.38 -42.64
CA ASP A 726 46.99 -38.99 -43.09
C ASP A 726 45.90 -38.04 -42.57
N THR A 727 44.64 -38.45 -42.66
CA THR A 727 43.50 -37.64 -42.15
C THR A 727 43.49 -37.53 -40.62
N PHE A 728 43.86 -38.58 -39.89
CA PHE A 728 44.01 -38.49 -38.44
C PHE A 728 45.19 -37.58 -38.03
N ASP A 729 46.30 -37.64 -38.75
CA ASP A 729 47.47 -36.77 -38.51
C ASP A 729 47.10 -35.30 -38.77
N LYS A 730 46.32 -35.00 -39.81
CA LYS A 730 45.73 -33.67 -40.04
C LYS A 730 44.88 -33.22 -38.86
N ALA A 731 44.03 -34.09 -38.31
CA ALA A 731 43.22 -33.75 -37.14
C ALA A 731 44.10 -33.40 -35.91
N HIS A 732 45.23 -34.08 -35.72
CA HIS A 732 46.21 -33.78 -34.67
C HIS A 732 46.91 -32.43 -34.82
N GLU A 733 46.95 -31.83 -36.02
CA GLU A 733 47.50 -30.48 -36.21
C GLU A 733 46.73 -29.39 -35.42
N VAL A 734 45.47 -29.67 -35.10
CA VAL A 734 44.58 -28.76 -34.35
C VAL A 734 44.24 -29.33 -32.98
N ILE A 735 43.91 -30.61 -32.91
CA ILE A 735 43.59 -31.33 -31.68
C ILE A 735 44.89 -31.86 -31.08
N THR A 736 45.53 -31.04 -30.27
CA THR A 736 46.78 -31.42 -29.59
C THR A 736 46.48 -32.00 -28.21
N ARG A 737 47.41 -32.81 -27.69
CA ARG A 737 47.33 -33.36 -26.33
C ARG A 737 47.14 -32.28 -25.26
N ALA A 738 47.70 -31.09 -25.44
CA ALA A 738 47.57 -29.98 -24.49
C ALA A 738 46.21 -29.27 -24.59
N ARG A 739 45.61 -29.25 -25.78
CA ARG A 739 44.33 -28.58 -26.04
C ARG A 739 43.14 -29.43 -25.61
N ASP A 740 43.15 -30.71 -26.02
CA ASP A 740 42.09 -31.67 -25.71
C ASP A 740 42.72 -33.07 -25.56
N PRO A 741 43.18 -33.43 -24.35
CA PRO A 741 43.87 -34.69 -24.12
C PRO A 741 43.03 -35.92 -24.45
N PHE A 742 41.73 -35.86 -24.20
CA PHE A 742 40.82 -36.99 -24.38
C PHE A 742 40.55 -37.26 -25.87
N THR A 743 40.19 -36.22 -26.62
CA THR A 743 39.95 -36.36 -28.07
C THR A 743 41.23 -36.69 -28.80
N TRP A 744 42.35 -36.05 -28.43
CA TRP A 744 43.67 -36.38 -28.97
C TRP A 744 43.98 -37.87 -28.81
N ALA A 745 43.79 -38.43 -27.61
CA ALA A 745 44.05 -39.85 -27.36
C ALA A 745 43.09 -40.79 -28.09
N THR A 746 41.84 -40.36 -28.35
CA THR A 746 40.89 -41.12 -29.16
C THR A 746 41.32 -41.17 -30.63
N ILE A 747 41.82 -40.05 -31.18
CA ILE A 747 42.41 -40.01 -32.53
C ILE A 747 43.67 -40.89 -32.57
N THR A 748 44.54 -40.81 -31.56
CA THR A 748 45.75 -41.66 -31.43
C THR A 748 45.40 -43.15 -31.41
N TYR A 749 44.34 -43.53 -30.68
CA TYR A 749 43.80 -44.90 -30.70
C TYR A 749 43.37 -45.31 -32.13
N ASN A 750 42.72 -44.44 -32.89
CA ASN A 750 42.33 -44.72 -34.26
C ASN A 750 43.53 -44.87 -35.21
N ILE A 751 44.57 -44.04 -35.06
CA ILE A 751 45.83 -44.17 -35.81
C ILE A 751 46.47 -45.53 -35.53
N GLY A 752 46.54 -45.94 -34.26
CA GLY A 752 47.06 -47.25 -33.90
C GLY A 752 46.24 -48.41 -34.47
N ARG A 753 44.91 -48.29 -34.53
CA ARG A 753 44.06 -49.27 -35.24
C ARG A 753 44.41 -49.34 -36.72
N ALA A 754 44.55 -48.20 -37.40
CA ALA A 754 44.91 -48.16 -38.81
C ALA A 754 46.26 -48.85 -39.08
N TYR A 755 47.29 -48.56 -38.26
CA TYR A 755 48.57 -49.27 -38.36
C TYR A 755 48.44 -50.77 -38.10
N ARG A 756 47.59 -51.20 -37.16
CA ARG A 756 47.37 -52.62 -36.88
C ARG A 756 46.76 -53.33 -38.09
N PHE A 757 45.67 -52.82 -38.65
CA PHE A 757 45.02 -53.44 -39.81
C PHE A 757 45.92 -53.40 -41.05
N MET A 758 46.72 -52.36 -41.23
CA MET A 758 47.73 -52.32 -42.28
C MET A 758 48.83 -53.36 -42.05
N GLY A 759 49.24 -53.58 -40.80
CA GLY A 759 50.14 -54.66 -40.40
C GLY A 759 49.58 -56.05 -40.70
N ASP A 760 48.27 -56.26 -40.51
CA ASP A 760 47.58 -57.50 -40.92
C ASP A 760 47.59 -57.70 -42.43
N ALA A 761 47.27 -56.64 -43.19
CA ALA A 761 47.18 -56.69 -44.64
C ALA A 761 48.55 -56.89 -45.34
N GLU A 762 49.61 -56.34 -44.76
CA GLU A 762 50.97 -56.39 -45.30
C GLU A 762 51.88 -57.41 -44.59
N ASP A 763 51.35 -58.13 -43.60
CA ASP A 763 52.07 -59.08 -42.74
C ASP A 763 53.36 -58.51 -42.12
N SER A 764 53.28 -57.31 -41.54
CA SER A 764 54.46 -56.48 -41.23
C SER A 764 54.65 -56.19 -39.73
N VAL A 765 55.67 -56.80 -39.12
CA VAL A 765 56.07 -56.54 -37.72
C VAL A 765 56.41 -55.06 -37.44
N PRO A 766 57.14 -54.34 -38.30
CA PRO A 766 57.35 -52.90 -38.10
C PRO A 766 56.06 -52.07 -37.99
N LEU A 767 55.02 -52.42 -38.77
CA LEU A 767 53.72 -51.74 -38.68
C LEU A 767 52.99 -52.06 -37.38
N TYR A 768 53.04 -53.31 -36.92
CA TYR A 768 52.50 -53.65 -35.59
C TYR A 768 53.23 -52.92 -34.46
N ARG A 769 54.54 -52.69 -34.55
CA ARG A 769 55.27 -51.90 -33.55
C ARG A 769 54.80 -50.44 -33.52
N LYS A 770 54.60 -49.82 -34.68
CA LYS A 770 53.98 -48.48 -34.76
C LYS A 770 52.58 -48.48 -34.15
N ALA A 771 51.77 -49.50 -34.43
CA ALA A 771 50.43 -49.64 -33.83
C ALA A 771 50.51 -49.70 -32.30
N LEU A 772 51.44 -50.49 -31.76
CA LEU A 772 51.65 -50.64 -30.32
C LEU A 772 52.06 -49.32 -29.66
N GLU A 773 52.98 -48.57 -30.27
CA GLU A 773 53.38 -47.25 -29.80
C GLU A 773 52.16 -46.33 -29.67
N GLN A 774 51.31 -46.27 -30.69
CA GLN A 774 50.10 -45.43 -30.65
C GLN A 774 49.10 -45.87 -29.56
N MET A 775 48.94 -47.18 -29.32
CA MET A 775 48.11 -47.68 -28.22
C MET A 775 48.66 -47.26 -26.85
N ASP A 776 49.97 -47.36 -26.65
CA ASP A 776 50.63 -46.94 -25.42
C ASP A 776 50.50 -45.42 -25.20
N LEU A 777 50.64 -44.63 -26.27
CA LEU A 777 50.39 -43.18 -26.23
C LEU A 777 48.94 -42.86 -25.85
N ALA A 778 47.95 -43.53 -26.44
CA ALA A 778 46.54 -43.31 -26.12
C ALA A 778 46.22 -43.63 -24.64
N LEU A 779 46.79 -44.70 -24.09
CA LEU A 779 46.64 -45.10 -22.68
C LEU A 779 47.28 -44.11 -21.68
N THR A 780 48.08 -43.15 -22.14
CA THR A 780 48.57 -42.06 -21.28
C THR A 780 47.44 -41.14 -20.82
N GLU A 781 46.36 -41.01 -21.60
CA GLU A 781 45.20 -40.15 -21.27
C GLU A 781 43.92 -40.96 -21.06
N LEU A 782 43.72 -42.05 -21.81
CA LEU A 782 42.60 -42.95 -21.60
C LEU A 782 42.84 -43.74 -20.31
N LYS A 783 41.97 -43.58 -19.31
CA LYS A 783 42.11 -44.22 -17.99
C LYS A 783 40.93 -45.14 -17.69
N ARG A 784 41.20 -46.18 -16.90
CA ARG A 784 40.19 -47.17 -16.50
C ARG A 784 39.03 -46.56 -15.71
N ASP A 785 39.32 -45.62 -14.82
CA ASP A 785 38.35 -44.95 -13.94
C ASP A 785 37.57 -43.84 -14.66
N LYS A 786 38.21 -43.13 -15.59
CA LYS A 786 37.58 -42.01 -16.31
C LYS A 786 36.87 -42.40 -17.59
N SER A 787 37.40 -43.40 -18.29
CA SER A 787 36.97 -43.77 -19.64
C SER A 787 37.02 -45.30 -19.82
N PRO A 788 36.30 -46.08 -18.99
CA PRO A 788 36.47 -47.52 -18.85
C PRO A 788 36.29 -48.29 -20.16
N VAL A 789 35.29 -47.91 -20.97
CA VAL A 789 34.95 -48.60 -22.22
C VAL A 789 36.06 -48.43 -23.27
N ILE A 790 36.46 -47.20 -23.59
CA ILE A 790 37.50 -46.95 -24.60
C ILE A 790 38.88 -47.40 -24.10
N TRP A 791 39.15 -47.33 -22.80
CA TRP A 791 40.33 -47.92 -22.18
C TRP A 791 40.37 -49.44 -22.40
N GLY A 792 39.25 -50.14 -22.18
CA GLY A 792 39.12 -51.57 -22.47
C GLY A 792 39.29 -51.90 -23.95
N LYS A 793 38.68 -51.11 -24.85
CA LYS A 793 38.86 -51.26 -26.31
C LYS A 793 40.32 -51.08 -26.71
N THR A 794 41.01 -50.10 -26.13
CA THR A 794 42.44 -49.84 -26.37
C THR A 794 43.31 -51.01 -25.93
N HIS A 795 43.06 -51.58 -24.74
CA HIS A 795 43.75 -52.80 -24.29
C HIS A 795 43.45 -54.03 -25.15
N SER A 796 42.21 -54.17 -25.63
CA SER A 796 41.85 -55.26 -26.54
C SER A 796 42.66 -55.22 -27.83
N VAL A 797 42.67 -54.06 -28.52
CA VAL A 797 43.45 -53.85 -29.74
C VAL A 797 44.95 -53.99 -29.47
N ARG A 798 45.43 -53.49 -28.33
CA ARG A 798 46.83 -53.68 -27.88
C ARG A 798 47.18 -55.16 -27.71
N GLY A 799 46.28 -55.96 -27.16
CA GLY A 799 46.43 -57.41 -27.02
C GLY A 799 46.55 -58.11 -28.38
N GLU A 800 45.67 -57.76 -29.33
CA GLU A 800 45.73 -58.28 -30.71
C GLU A 800 47.07 -57.96 -31.38
N ILE A 801 47.56 -56.72 -31.25
CA ILE A 801 48.86 -56.29 -31.79
C ILE A 801 50.01 -57.11 -31.19
N LEU A 802 50.02 -57.27 -29.87
CA LEU A 802 51.08 -58.00 -29.16
C LEU A 802 51.07 -59.50 -29.49
N LEU A 803 49.89 -60.11 -29.63
CA LEU A 803 49.74 -61.48 -30.09
C LEU A 803 50.26 -61.64 -31.53
N ALA A 804 49.94 -60.70 -32.42
CA ALA A 804 50.40 -60.68 -33.80
C ALA A 804 51.94 -60.57 -33.91
N ILE A 805 52.57 -59.72 -33.09
CA ILE A 805 54.04 -59.61 -32.99
C ILE A 805 54.62 -60.91 -32.45
N GLY A 806 54.14 -61.36 -31.28
CA GLY A 806 54.66 -62.51 -30.57
C GLY A 806 54.58 -63.80 -31.38
N THR A 807 53.51 -64.01 -32.14
CA THR A 807 53.34 -65.17 -33.03
C THR A 807 54.35 -65.16 -34.17
N ARG A 808 54.64 -63.99 -34.77
CA ARG A 808 55.55 -63.86 -35.91
C ARG A 808 57.02 -63.92 -35.51
N THR A 809 57.37 -63.32 -34.38
CA THR A 809 58.74 -63.24 -33.89
C THR A 809 59.09 -64.33 -32.89
N HIS A 810 58.12 -65.13 -32.46
CA HIS A 810 58.24 -66.08 -31.34
C HIS A 810 58.71 -65.39 -30.04
N ASP A 811 58.35 -64.11 -29.85
CA ASP A 811 58.74 -63.34 -28.66
C ASP A 811 57.80 -63.61 -27.49
N LYS A 812 58.30 -64.30 -26.48
CA LYS A 812 57.56 -64.66 -25.27
C LYS A 812 57.11 -63.44 -24.47
N ALA A 813 57.90 -62.36 -24.46
CA ALA A 813 57.55 -61.15 -23.72
C ALA A 813 56.29 -60.48 -24.31
N SER A 814 56.23 -60.36 -25.64
CA SER A 814 55.05 -59.86 -26.36
C SER A 814 53.82 -60.73 -26.09
N LEU A 815 53.94 -62.06 -26.11
CA LEU A 815 52.82 -62.96 -25.84
C LEU A 815 52.28 -62.84 -24.39
N LEU A 816 53.16 -62.71 -23.40
CA LEU A 816 52.73 -62.46 -22.00
C LEU A 816 52.02 -61.12 -21.86
N ALA A 817 52.55 -60.07 -22.50
CA ALA A 817 51.91 -58.75 -22.49
C ALA A 817 50.55 -58.76 -23.23
N ALA A 818 50.40 -59.58 -24.28
CA ALA A 818 49.12 -59.78 -24.97
C ALA A 818 48.07 -60.38 -24.02
N ARG A 819 48.46 -61.40 -23.26
CA ARG A 819 47.60 -62.02 -22.24
C ARG A 819 47.09 -61.01 -21.24
N ASP A 820 48.00 -60.21 -20.68
CA ASP A 820 47.66 -59.23 -19.64
C ASP A 820 46.72 -58.15 -20.19
N ALA A 821 46.93 -57.71 -21.44
CA ALA A 821 46.05 -56.75 -22.11
C ALA A 821 44.64 -57.31 -22.36
N PHE A 822 44.52 -58.57 -22.81
CA PHE A 822 43.22 -59.21 -22.98
C PHE A 822 42.48 -59.42 -21.65
N ILE A 823 43.19 -59.77 -20.57
CA ILE A 823 42.59 -59.87 -19.23
C ILE A 823 42.06 -58.51 -18.79
N ALA A 824 42.86 -57.44 -18.92
CA ALA A 824 42.46 -56.09 -18.58
C ALA A 824 41.20 -55.64 -19.34
N ALA A 825 41.13 -55.91 -20.64
CA ALA A 825 39.98 -55.62 -21.47
C ALA A 825 38.74 -56.43 -21.06
N ARG A 826 38.87 -57.75 -20.88
CA ARG A 826 37.76 -58.62 -20.47
C ARG A 826 37.16 -58.17 -19.13
N ASP A 827 38.02 -57.89 -18.15
CA ASP A 827 37.58 -57.58 -16.79
C ASP A 827 36.83 -56.24 -16.75
N ILE A 828 37.29 -55.21 -17.47
CA ILE A 828 36.55 -53.94 -17.54
C ILE A 828 35.23 -54.06 -18.32
N PHE A 829 35.17 -54.84 -19.41
CA PHE A 829 33.90 -55.04 -20.12
C PHE A 829 32.88 -55.81 -19.28
N ARG A 830 33.33 -56.73 -18.42
CA ARG A 830 32.47 -57.42 -17.45
C ARG A 830 31.94 -56.44 -16.39
N GLU A 831 32.79 -55.58 -15.83
CA GLU A 831 32.38 -54.55 -14.87
C GLU A 831 31.36 -53.57 -15.46
N GLN A 832 31.54 -53.19 -16.72
CA GLN A 832 30.64 -52.27 -17.43
C GLN A 832 29.37 -52.94 -17.97
N GLN A 833 29.15 -54.23 -17.71
CA GLN A 833 28.01 -55.01 -18.23
C GLN A 833 27.86 -54.87 -19.76
N TYR A 834 28.99 -54.83 -20.47
CA TYR A 834 29.00 -54.67 -21.92
C TYR A 834 28.38 -55.90 -22.61
N SER A 835 27.73 -55.72 -23.75
CA SER A 835 26.83 -56.69 -24.43
C SER A 835 27.25 -58.16 -24.40
N SER A 836 26.28 -59.08 -24.41
CA SER A 836 26.52 -60.54 -24.51
C SER A 836 27.33 -60.92 -25.77
N GLY A 837 28.52 -61.50 -25.58
CA GLY A 837 29.36 -62.03 -26.66
C GLY A 837 30.85 -61.74 -26.52
N PHE A 838 31.24 -60.74 -25.72
CA PHE A 838 32.66 -60.38 -25.55
C PHE A 838 33.44 -61.46 -24.77
N GLU A 839 32.82 -62.17 -23.82
CA GLU A 839 33.50 -63.18 -23.01
C GLU A 839 34.05 -64.32 -23.88
N GLY A 840 33.24 -64.84 -24.82
CA GLY A 840 33.68 -65.90 -25.74
C GLY A 840 34.81 -65.45 -26.68
N PHE A 841 34.84 -64.17 -27.07
CA PHE A 841 35.96 -63.60 -27.82
C PHE A 841 37.25 -63.65 -26.99
N TYR A 842 37.26 -63.14 -25.76
CA TYR A 842 38.47 -63.13 -24.94
C TYR A 842 38.90 -64.52 -24.48
N GLU A 843 37.97 -65.46 -24.27
CA GLU A 843 38.31 -66.87 -24.02
C GLU A 843 39.07 -67.48 -25.20
N LYS A 844 38.62 -67.22 -26.42
CA LYS A 844 39.30 -67.66 -27.65
C LYS A 844 40.68 -67.02 -27.79
N GLU A 845 40.78 -65.69 -27.66
CA GLU A 845 42.05 -64.97 -27.81
C GLU A 845 43.07 -65.38 -26.73
N LEU A 846 42.64 -65.53 -25.47
CA LEU A 846 43.51 -66.04 -24.40
C LEU A 846 43.97 -67.48 -24.67
N GLY A 847 43.09 -68.34 -25.20
CA GLY A 847 43.46 -69.69 -25.64
C GLY A 847 44.52 -69.69 -26.74
N LEU A 848 44.41 -68.79 -27.72
CA LEU A 848 45.42 -68.60 -28.77
C LEU A 848 46.76 -68.14 -28.17
N VAL A 849 46.75 -67.20 -27.23
CA VAL A 849 47.98 -66.73 -26.55
C VAL A 849 48.68 -67.88 -25.84
N GLU A 850 47.95 -68.70 -25.07
CA GLU A 850 48.55 -69.84 -24.34
C GLU A 850 49.10 -70.92 -25.29
N GLN A 851 48.43 -71.15 -26.43
CA GLN A 851 48.94 -72.05 -27.47
C GLN A 851 50.28 -71.54 -28.05
N GLN A 852 50.39 -70.25 -28.34
CA GLN A 852 51.62 -69.64 -28.86
C GLN A 852 52.74 -69.60 -27.80
N LEU A 853 52.40 -69.36 -26.53
CA LEU A 853 53.36 -69.39 -25.41
C LEU A 853 54.00 -70.76 -25.22
N ALA A 854 53.28 -71.84 -25.48
CA ALA A 854 53.80 -73.21 -25.43
C ALA A 854 54.77 -73.53 -26.58
N GLN A 855 54.70 -72.77 -27.69
CA GLN A 855 55.52 -72.96 -28.89
C GLN A 855 56.72 -71.99 -28.94
N ALA A 856 56.66 -70.88 -28.22
CA ALA A 856 57.75 -69.92 -28.07
C ALA A 856 58.90 -70.52 -27.23
N LYS A 857 60.14 -70.44 -27.75
CA LYS A 857 61.34 -70.98 -27.09
C LYS A 857 61.97 -70.01 -26.12
#